data_AF-A0A7C3I203-F1
#
_entry.id   AF-A0A7C3I203-F1
#
_cell.length_a   1.000
_cell.length_b   1.000
_cell.length_c   1.000
_cell.angle_alpha   90.00
_cell.angle_beta   90.00
_cell.angle_gamma   90.00
#
_symmetry.space_group_name_H-M   'P 1'
#
loop_
_entity.id
_entity.type
_entity.pdbx_description
1 polymer ?
#
loop_
_entity_poly.entity_id
_entity_poly.type
_entity_poly.pdbx_seq_one_letter_code
_entity_poly.pdbx_strand_id
1 'polypeptide(L)'
;SELVAKTTFTVVENLILGAVIVMIVVILLLGNIRSALVITSMIPLSLLFTISMMYIFGIDANLMSLGALDFGIIIDGAVIIVEFIALKIVIRKNEIQGKKGEERWQIMDLISFEGASKMMKSAIFGQIIILIVFIPILSLTGVEGKMFKPMALSFCFAIIGAMIMGLTWLPVASSLFLKPPKNNKKSIASWIMHLAHSSYSPVIQWSCAHKKTVLGAAIFSLLVTGFLFTRIGGEFVPTLDEGDFVIQPVLKTGTSLTKTVEATTQMEQILIKQFPEVDKIVSRIGAAEVPTDPMSMEEIDMIIKLKPRHTWTSAESKEELADKFKEALSVIPGIDYEFTQPIEMRFNELITGVRSDIAVKIFGDDLEYIDKKALEIKELIKGIPGAGDVILEKTAGLPQIKIDYKRSRIAYYGVDIKTLNSYLSAAFGGEATGVVFEGEKRFDLVVRFNKANRTDIEDIKRLRIPIPGGQQIPLSELADIRYSQGPAKISRENTHRRVVVSINVRNRDLQSVVKDIQAAIDNHVTFKPGTYVEYGGQFENLQNATNRLLIAVPVALLLIFIFLHFAFKSFKDAIMIFTAIPLATVGGVLLLWIRDMPFSVSAGVGFIALFGIAVLNGIVLIEHLKELKHNGVTCVRDLIIQGTKDRLRPVMLTAGAAAMGFLPMAISTGAGAEVQRPLATVVIGGLFTSTMLTMIALPLLFEIFYNVVGIKLFPLRFIRTKQCIIILLVLLPSFSLLAQNKEIKMEDAIRIALQNNKEIIAYTLKADEQKTRISSAVSLDKTHFTYSTDQNNIAENGYPLKVWGVSQNFSFPTLYSAELRARKIEYRIAESELKITTDKLIKQLLYQYVELQVLNEKIKILKSIDSLYATLYHGATLKNSRGEITPLDLLTLSAKQQQIKQQLNDITYSYENSLSKLKTLMAYDSTFVVSTDIVIIPLTVNDVNNSPYVLWLNHQQSLSQEQIRIEKNKRLPDISLNYFLGSNSFSNARYYHGFEAGIAIPLFHSGYNSRIKAYEIAADATAFMADYEIELLGIKQKELLNSHKKFKDLIDYYNDSGQALYTEIIRTATLGFRNGEIDFYRFATSTETALQIRMDYLNNLIKYTEATLELNYLTK
;
A
#
# COMPACT_ATOMS: atom_id res chain seq x y z
N SER A 1 -0.35 -20.51 -28.09
CA SER A 1 -1.44 -20.05 -27.19
C SER A 1 -2.49 -19.35 -28.02
N GLU A 2 -3.75 -19.80 -27.95
CA GLU A 2 -4.88 -19.24 -28.73
C GLU A 2 -5.18 -17.78 -28.32
N LEU A 3 -5.13 -17.48 -27.01
CA LEU A 3 -5.31 -16.12 -26.48
C LEU A 3 -4.22 -15.15 -26.98
N VAL A 4 -2.95 -15.59 -26.99
CA VAL A 4 -1.85 -14.75 -27.53
C VAL A 4 -2.10 -14.44 -29.00
N ALA A 5 -2.59 -15.40 -29.80
CA ALA A 5 -2.92 -15.16 -31.19
C ALA A 5 -4.09 -14.18 -31.35
N LYS A 6 -5.17 -14.32 -30.56
CA LYS A 6 -6.33 -13.42 -30.55
C LYS A 6 -5.95 -11.99 -30.15
N THR A 7 -5.21 -11.83 -29.05
CA THR A 7 -4.78 -10.52 -28.55
C THR A 7 -3.80 -9.85 -29.52
N THR A 8 -2.81 -10.60 -30.05
CA THR A 8 -1.88 -10.09 -31.07
C THR A 8 -2.63 -9.68 -32.33
N PHE A 9 -3.59 -10.47 -32.80
CA PHE A 9 -4.42 -10.12 -33.95
C PHE A 9 -5.21 -8.83 -33.70
N THR A 10 -5.86 -8.70 -32.55
CA THR A 10 -6.62 -7.50 -32.16
C THR A 10 -5.72 -6.25 -32.15
N VAL A 11 -4.50 -6.35 -31.62
CA VAL A 11 -3.53 -5.25 -31.62
C VAL A 11 -3.13 -4.88 -33.03
N VAL A 12 -2.76 -5.86 -33.85
CA VAL A 12 -2.33 -5.63 -35.24
C VAL A 12 -3.47 -5.04 -36.07
N GLU A 13 -4.68 -5.55 -35.92
CA GLU A 13 -5.89 -5.02 -36.56
C GLU A 13 -6.13 -3.56 -36.14
N ASN A 14 -6.12 -3.26 -34.84
CA ASN A 14 -6.31 -1.90 -34.33
C ASN A 14 -5.22 -0.95 -34.86
N LEU A 15 -3.95 -1.38 -34.92
CA LEU A 15 -2.85 -0.58 -35.47
C LEU A 15 -3.02 -0.33 -36.97
N ILE A 16 -3.33 -1.37 -37.76
CA ILE A 16 -3.54 -1.22 -39.21
C ILE A 16 -4.74 -0.30 -39.46
N LEU A 17 -5.87 -0.53 -38.79
CA LEU A 17 -7.07 0.25 -38.94
C LEU A 17 -6.84 1.70 -38.50
N GLY A 18 -6.10 1.91 -37.41
CA GLY A 18 -5.66 3.23 -36.96
C GLY A 18 -4.80 3.94 -38.00
N ALA A 19 -3.78 3.29 -38.56
CA ALA A 19 -2.92 3.87 -39.60
C ALA A 19 -3.71 4.23 -40.88
N VAL A 20 -4.65 3.37 -41.29
CA VAL A 20 -5.52 3.62 -42.45
C VAL A 20 -6.48 4.78 -42.19
N ILE A 21 -7.12 4.83 -41.01
CA ILE A 21 -8.00 5.94 -40.63
C ILE A 21 -7.23 7.26 -40.60
N VAL A 22 -6.05 7.28 -39.98
CA VAL A 22 -5.18 8.45 -39.95
C VAL A 22 -4.83 8.91 -41.37
N MET A 23 -4.44 7.99 -42.26
CA MET A 23 -4.19 8.30 -43.67
C MET A 23 -5.42 8.94 -44.34
N ILE A 24 -6.61 8.37 -44.15
CA ILE A 24 -7.86 8.88 -44.74
C ILE A 24 -8.16 10.31 -44.22
N VAL A 25 -8.04 10.53 -42.91
CA VAL A 25 -8.29 11.84 -42.28
C VAL A 25 -7.31 12.90 -42.80
N VAL A 26 -6.02 12.55 -42.91
CA VAL A 26 -4.98 13.42 -43.44
C VAL A 26 -5.24 13.75 -44.92
N ILE A 27 -5.64 12.78 -45.76
CA ILE A 27 -6.04 13.01 -47.16
C ILE A 27 -7.24 13.98 -47.22
N LEU A 28 -8.25 13.74 -46.39
CA LEU A 28 -9.52 14.47 -46.39
C LEU A 28 -9.34 15.92 -45.94
N LEU A 29 -8.41 16.21 -45.03
CA LEU A 29 -8.14 17.56 -44.52
C LEU A 29 -7.10 18.33 -45.34
N LEU A 30 -6.05 17.68 -45.89
CA LEU A 30 -5.05 18.34 -46.74
C LEU A 30 -5.51 18.52 -48.19
N GLY A 31 -6.36 17.62 -48.70
CA GLY A 31 -6.83 17.64 -50.08
C GLY A 31 -5.76 17.29 -51.13
N ASN A 32 -4.55 16.89 -50.69
CA ASN A 32 -3.46 16.44 -51.56
C ASN A 32 -2.97 15.05 -51.11
N ILE A 33 -3.25 14.04 -51.95
CA ILE A 33 -2.87 12.65 -51.70
C ILE A 33 -1.35 12.49 -51.52
N ARG A 34 -0.52 13.30 -52.19
CA ARG A 34 0.94 13.19 -52.08
C ARG A 34 1.45 13.67 -50.73
N SER A 35 0.91 14.77 -50.22
CA SER A 35 1.23 15.28 -48.89
C SER A 35 0.85 14.24 -47.83
N ALA A 36 -0.33 13.63 -47.98
CA ALA A 36 -0.78 12.58 -47.07
C ALA A 36 0.08 11.31 -47.14
N LEU A 37 0.53 10.89 -48.33
CA LEU A 37 1.37 9.70 -48.49
C LEU A 37 2.77 9.93 -47.90
N VAL A 38 3.33 11.14 -48.03
CA VAL A 38 4.58 11.53 -47.36
C VAL A 38 4.44 11.45 -45.84
N ILE A 39 3.37 12.01 -45.27
CA ILE A 39 3.12 11.94 -43.82
C ILE A 39 2.90 10.49 -43.37
N THR A 40 2.07 9.74 -44.09
CA THR A 40 1.73 8.34 -43.74
C THR A 40 2.95 7.42 -43.86
N SER A 41 3.90 7.71 -44.76
CA SER A 41 5.14 6.93 -44.87
C SER A 41 5.96 6.92 -43.58
N MET A 42 5.82 7.93 -42.74
CA MET A 42 6.51 8.01 -41.44
C MET A 42 6.02 6.96 -40.44
N ILE A 43 4.76 6.53 -40.54
CA ILE A 43 4.15 5.55 -39.63
C ILE A 43 4.94 4.22 -39.61
N PRO A 44 5.10 3.49 -40.74
CA PRO A 44 5.83 2.23 -40.75
C PRO A 44 7.32 2.39 -40.41
N LEU A 45 7.95 3.50 -40.80
CA LEU A 45 9.35 3.80 -40.47
C LEU A 45 9.55 4.00 -38.96
N SER A 46 8.66 4.74 -38.29
CA SER A 46 8.70 4.95 -36.85
C SER A 46 8.40 3.66 -36.07
N LEU A 47 7.48 2.84 -36.57
CA LEU A 47 7.18 1.53 -35.99
C LEU A 47 8.37 0.57 -36.11
N LEU A 48 9.05 0.53 -37.26
CA LEU A 48 10.25 -0.30 -37.45
C LEU A 48 11.37 0.08 -36.47
N PHE A 49 11.57 1.39 -36.26
CA PHE A 49 12.48 1.90 -35.25
C PHE A 49 12.07 1.47 -33.83
N THR A 50 10.77 1.58 -33.52
CA THR A 50 10.20 1.19 -32.22
C THR A 50 10.45 -0.28 -31.92
N ILE A 51 10.10 -1.17 -32.86
CA ILE A 51 10.28 -2.62 -32.72
C ILE A 51 11.76 -2.98 -32.60
N SER A 52 12.64 -2.31 -33.35
CA SER A 52 14.08 -2.50 -33.25
C SER A 52 14.63 -2.10 -31.88
N MET A 53 14.17 -0.98 -31.32
CA MET A 53 14.52 -0.59 -29.94
C MET A 53 13.94 -1.55 -28.91
N MET A 54 12.69 -1.99 -29.06
CA MET A 54 12.10 -2.99 -28.17
C MET A 54 12.93 -4.28 -28.15
N TYR A 55 13.44 -4.74 -29.31
CA TYR A 55 14.33 -5.89 -29.39
C TYR A 55 15.66 -5.64 -28.65
N ILE A 56 16.28 -4.47 -28.82
CA ILE A 56 17.55 -4.11 -28.15
C ILE A 56 17.38 -4.05 -26.63
N PHE A 57 16.25 -3.50 -26.15
CA PHE A 57 15.98 -3.32 -24.72
C PHE A 57 15.28 -4.54 -24.06
N GLY A 58 15.03 -5.62 -24.81
CA GLY A 58 14.39 -6.83 -24.28
C GLY A 58 12.94 -6.62 -23.85
N ILE A 59 12.19 -5.78 -24.58
CA ILE A 59 10.78 -5.51 -24.31
C ILE A 59 9.92 -6.40 -25.20
N ASP A 60 9.09 -7.25 -24.59
CA ASP A 60 8.19 -8.13 -25.32
C ASP A 60 7.11 -7.34 -26.09
N ALA A 61 6.78 -7.83 -27.28
CA ALA A 61 5.65 -7.35 -28.08
C ALA A 61 4.36 -8.02 -27.61
N ASN A 62 3.60 -7.33 -26.77
CA ASN A 62 2.34 -7.82 -26.22
C ASN A 62 1.27 -6.71 -26.25
N LEU A 63 0.05 -7.04 -25.81
CA LEU A 63 -1.06 -6.11 -25.73
C LEU A 63 -0.71 -4.83 -24.96
N MET A 64 0.02 -4.94 -23.85
CA MET A 64 0.37 -3.80 -22.99
C MET A 64 1.44 -2.92 -23.63
N SER A 65 2.42 -3.49 -24.31
CA SER A 65 3.50 -2.72 -24.93
C SER A 65 3.10 -2.06 -26.25
N LEU A 66 2.29 -2.71 -27.08
CA LEU A 66 1.89 -2.19 -28.40
C LEU A 66 0.52 -1.50 -28.40
N GLY A 67 -0.34 -1.82 -27.41
CA GLY A 67 -1.76 -1.45 -27.42
C GLY A 67 -2.07 0.03 -27.22
N ALA A 68 -1.10 0.85 -26.83
CA ALA A 68 -1.26 2.29 -26.66
C ALA A 68 -0.52 3.13 -27.71
N LEU A 69 0.04 2.50 -28.75
CA LEU A 69 0.70 3.24 -29.83
C LEU A 69 -0.35 3.88 -30.74
N ASP A 70 -0.52 5.21 -30.62
CA ASP A 70 -1.32 6.00 -31.55
C ASP A 70 -0.45 6.71 -32.58
N PHE A 71 -0.72 6.40 -33.84
CA PHE A 71 -0.04 7.02 -34.97
C PHE A 71 -0.36 8.49 -35.12
N GLY A 72 -1.53 8.95 -34.69
CA GLY A 72 -1.91 10.35 -34.79
C GLY A 72 -1.00 11.27 -33.96
N ILE A 73 -0.60 10.85 -32.75
CA ILE A 73 0.43 11.55 -31.96
C ILE A 73 1.82 11.45 -32.62
N ILE A 74 2.17 10.27 -33.14
CA ILE A 74 3.48 10.02 -33.76
C ILE A 74 3.71 10.91 -34.99
N ILE A 75 2.68 11.10 -35.83
CA ILE A 75 2.78 11.91 -37.05
C ILE A 75 2.51 13.40 -36.85
N ASP A 76 2.08 13.83 -35.66
CA ASP A 76 1.66 15.21 -35.39
C ASP A 76 2.73 16.23 -35.83
N GLY A 77 3.97 16.03 -35.40
CA GLY A 77 5.10 16.88 -35.81
C GLY A 77 5.33 16.89 -37.33
N ALA A 78 5.10 15.76 -38.01
CA ALA A 78 5.26 15.68 -39.46
C ALA A 78 4.13 16.36 -40.23
N VAL A 79 2.90 16.28 -39.72
CA VAL A 79 1.78 17.05 -40.26
C VAL A 79 2.11 18.54 -40.25
N ILE A 80 2.60 19.06 -39.12
CA ILE A 80 2.92 20.49 -38.96
C ILE A 80 3.99 20.92 -39.98
N ILE A 81 5.05 20.12 -40.15
CA ILE A 81 6.14 20.41 -41.09
C ILE A 81 5.65 20.34 -42.54
N VAL A 82 4.94 19.28 -42.93
CA VAL A 82 4.46 19.08 -44.31
C VAL A 82 3.41 20.11 -44.69
N GLU A 83 2.50 20.49 -43.79
CA GLU A 83 1.51 21.54 -44.05
C GLU A 83 2.19 22.90 -44.27
N PHE A 84 3.19 23.23 -43.46
CA PHE A 84 3.96 24.46 -43.64
C PHE A 84 4.70 24.49 -44.98
N ILE A 85 5.36 23.38 -45.34
CA ILE A 85 6.04 23.24 -46.64
C ILE A 85 5.03 23.34 -47.79
N ALA A 86 3.88 22.65 -47.69
CA ALA A 86 2.83 22.68 -48.69
C ALA A 86 2.27 24.11 -48.89
N LEU A 87 2.03 24.84 -47.80
CA LEU A 87 1.58 26.23 -47.84
C LEU A 87 2.63 27.15 -48.49
N LYS A 88 3.92 26.98 -48.17
CA LYS A 88 5.02 27.74 -48.81
C LYS A 88 5.15 27.44 -50.30
N ILE A 89 4.95 26.19 -50.72
CA ILE A 89 4.90 25.78 -52.13
C ILE A 89 3.71 26.45 -52.85
N VAL A 90 2.57 26.62 -52.18
CA VAL A 90 1.40 27.33 -52.74
C VAL A 90 1.69 28.82 -52.89
N ILE A 91 2.31 29.47 -51.91
CA ILE A 91 2.64 30.90 -51.96
C ILE A 91 3.68 31.17 -53.07
N ARG A 92 4.73 30.35 -53.17
CA ARG A 92 5.78 30.48 -54.21
C ARG A 92 5.44 29.76 -55.53
N LYS A 93 4.16 29.45 -55.77
CA LYS A 93 3.71 28.69 -56.95
C LYS A 93 4.15 29.31 -58.27
N ASN A 94 4.10 30.63 -58.39
CA ASN A 94 4.46 31.33 -59.63
C ASN A 94 5.98 31.24 -59.93
N GLU A 95 6.83 31.25 -58.90
CA GLU A 95 8.28 31.08 -59.03
C GLU A 95 8.65 29.64 -59.41
N ILE A 96 7.95 28.65 -58.83
CA ILE A 96 8.18 27.22 -59.08
C ILE A 96 7.71 26.79 -60.48
N GLN A 97 6.64 27.39 -61.01
CA GLN A 97 6.11 27.05 -62.33
C GLN A 97 6.95 27.64 -63.49
N GLY A 98 7.74 28.68 -63.25
CA GLY A 98 8.59 29.35 -64.26
C GLY A 98 9.96 28.70 -64.50
N LYS A 99 10.42 27.79 -63.64
CA LYS A 99 11.77 27.19 -63.67
C LYS A 99 11.73 25.67 -63.94
N LYS A 100 12.69 25.14 -64.71
CA LYS A 100 12.81 23.71 -65.09
C LYS A 100 14.19 23.16 -64.70
N GLY A 101 14.29 21.86 -64.45
CA GLY A 101 15.57 21.20 -64.13
C GLY A 101 16.10 21.52 -62.72
N GLU A 102 17.42 21.67 -62.59
CA GLU A 102 18.14 21.89 -61.32
C GLU A 102 17.63 23.09 -60.50
N GLU A 103 17.27 24.20 -61.15
CA GLU A 103 16.79 25.40 -60.45
C GLU A 103 15.49 25.15 -59.66
N ARG A 104 14.64 24.23 -60.17
CA ARG A 104 13.41 23.85 -59.46
C ARG A 104 13.72 23.01 -58.23
N TRP A 105 14.68 22.10 -58.33
CA TRP A 105 15.13 21.27 -57.20
C TRP A 105 15.74 22.13 -56.10
N GLN A 106 16.59 23.09 -56.45
CA GLN A 106 17.17 24.04 -55.50
C GLN A 106 16.11 24.86 -54.76
N ILE A 107 15.07 25.35 -55.47
CA ILE A 107 13.96 26.08 -54.83
C ILE A 107 13.16 25.16 -53.91
N MET A 108 12.90 23.92 -54.33
CA MET A 108 12.16 22.95 -53.50
C MET A 108 12.96 22.53 -52.27
N ASP A 109 14.27 22.31 -52.39
CA ASP A 109 15.14 21.99 -51.25
C ASP A 109 15.27 23.18 -50.30
N LEU A 110 15.36 24.41 -50.81
CA LEU A 110 15.37 25.61 -49.98
C LEU A 110 14.06 25.78 -49.22
N ILE A 111 12.91 25.59 -49.88
CA ILE A 111 11.59 25.64 -49.24
C ILE A 111 11.45 24.54 -48.18
N SER A 112 11.86 23.31 -48.50
CA SER A 112 11.81 22.18 -47.56
C SER A 112 12.75 22.39 -46.37
N PHE A 113 13.97 22.90 -46.59
CA PHE A 113 14.93 23.18 -45.53
C PHE A 113 14.48 24.34 -44.64
N GLU A 114 14.02 25.45 -45.22
CA GLU A 114 13.48 26.61 -44.50
C GLU A 114 12.23 26.20 -43.69
N GLY A 115 11.35 25.41 -44.30
CA GLY A 115 10.13 24.91 -43.67
C GLY A 115 10.38 23.92 -42.55
N ALA A 116 11.25 22.95 -42.77
CA ALA A 116 11.68 22.02 -41.73
C ALA A 116 12.36 22.77 -40.60
N SER A 117 13.44 23.53 -40.86
CA SER A 117 14.21 24.19 -39.80
C SER A 117 13.36 25.11 -38.91
N LYS A 118 12.42 25.86 -39.49
CA LYS A 118 11.54 26.76 -38.74
C LYS A 118 10.50 26.03 -37.89
N MET A 119 9.75 25.08 -38.48
CA MET A 119 8.68 24.37 -37.77
C MET A 119 9.21 23.28 -36.82
N MET A 120 10.40 22.77 -37.09
CA MET A 120 11.03 21.71 -36.32
C MET A 120 11.40 22.13 -34.90
N LYS A 121 11.77 23.39 -34.69
CA LYS A 121 11.97 23.90 -33.32
C LYS A 121 10.70 23.74 -32.51
N SER A 122 9.56 24.20 -33.03
CA SER A 122 8.25 24.08 -32.38
C SER A 122 7.82 22.62 -32.17
N ALA A 123 7.91 21.80 -33.22
CA ALA A 123 7.48 20.41 -33.20
C ALA A 123 8.32 19.53 -32.26
N ILE A 124 9.66 19.65 -32.29
CA ILE A 124 10.57 18.88 -31.42
C ILE A 124 10.37 19.26 -29.95
N PHE A 125 10.22 20.56 -29.63
CA PHE A 125 9.94 20.97 -28.25
C PHE A 125 8.64 20.35 -27.72
N GLY A 126 7.60 20.29 -28.56
CA GLY A 126 6.38 19.55 -28.28
C GLY A 126 6.60 18.08 -27.99
N GLN A 127 7.31 17.39 -28.87
CA GLN A 127 7.62 15.96 -28.74
C GLN A 127 8.47 15.65 -27.48
N ILE A 128 9.40 16.52 -27.12
CA ILE A 128 10.18 16.42 -25.88
C ILE A 128 9.27 16.54 -24.66
N ILE A 129 8.32 17.48 -24.66
CA ILE A 129 7.33 17.61 -23.57
C ILE A 129 6.52 16.32 -23.47
N ILE A 130 6.05 15.77 -24.58
CA ILE A 130 5.33 14.49 -24.56
C ILE A 130 6.21 13.39 -23.92
N LEU A 131 7.49 13.26 -24.31
CA LEU A 131 8.40 12.26 -23.73
C LEU A 131 8.58 12.44 -22.21
N ILE A 132 8.75 13.68 -21.74
CA ILE A 132 8.93 13.98 -20.31
C ILE A 132 7.70 13.60 -19.50
N VAL A 133 6.52 13.78 -20.08
CA VAL A 133 5.24 13.46 -19.44
C VAL A 133 5.09 11.95 -19.16
N PHE A 134 5.78 11.09 -19.91
CA PHE A 134 5.85 9.65 -19.64
C PHE A 134 6.93 9.24 -18.62
N ILE A 135 7.90 10.11 -18.27
CA ILE A 135 8.95 9.79 -17.27
C ILE A 135 8.36 9.37 -15.92
N PRO A 136 7.34 10.04 -15.35
CA PRO A 136 6.75 9.63 -14.08
C PRO A 136 6.15 8.21 -14.12
N ILE A 137 5.63 7.76 -15.27
CA ILE A 137 5.12 6.39 -15.45
C ILE A 137 6.27 5.38 -15.36
N LEU A 138 7.47 5.72 -15.84
CA LEU A 138 8.67 4.89 -15.66
C LEU A 138 9.09 4.75 -14.19
N SER A 139 8.55 5.56 -13.28
CA SER A 139 8.81 5.45 -11.84
C SER A 139 7.88 4.49 -11.10
N LEU A 140 6.84 3.95 -11.77
CA LEU A 140 5.93 2.95 -11.22
C LEU A 140 6.70 1.67 -10.83
N THR A 141 6.40 1.07 -9.69
CA THR A 141 7.08 -0.14 -9.18
C THR A 141 6.13 -1.33 -9.22
N GLY A 142 6.47 -2.47 -8.63
CA GLY A 142 5.53 -3.58 -8.45
C GLY A 142 4.86 -4.08 -9.74
N VAL A 143 3.57 -4.40 -9.61
CA VAL A 143 2.71 -4.98 -10.65
C VAL A 143 2.35 -3.93 -11.70
N GLU A 144 1.98 -2.72 -11.26
CA GLU A 144 1.64 -1.60 -12.12
C GLU A 144 2.82 -1.21 -13.01
N GLY A 145 4.04 -1.21 -12.47
CA GLY A 145 5.25 -0.95 -13.23
C GLY A 145 5.54 -2.03 -14.27
N LYS A 146 5.32 -3.31 -13.95
CA LYS A 146 5.50 -4.41 -14.90
C LYS A 146 4.51 -4.35 -16.06
N MET A 147 3.29 -3.86 -15.82
CA MET A 147 2.27 -3.71 -16.86
C MET A 147 2.48 -2.46 -17.72
N PHE A 148 2.76 -1.30 -17.11
CA PHE A 148 2.73 -0.01 -17.81
C PHE A 148 4.10 0.55 -18.23
N LYS A 149 5.23 0.10 -17.67
CA LYS A 149 6.57 0.52 -18.15
C LYS A 149 6.84 0.13 -19.61
N PRO A 150 6.56 -1.12 -20.05
CA PRO A 150 6.74 -1.51 -21.44
C PRO A 150 5.95 -0.61 -22.41
N MET A 151 4.74 -0.22 -22.02
CA MET A 151 3.88 0.71 -22.75
C MET A 151 4.51 2.10 -22.89
N ALA A 152 5.01 2.66 -21.80
CA ALA A 152 5.64 3.97 -21.82
C ALA A 152 6.95 3.97 -22.65
N LEU A 153 7.74 2.89 -22.56
CA LEU A 153 8.99 2.77 -23.31
C LEU A 153 8.75 2.63 -24.82
N SER A 154 7.81 1.80 -25.26
CA SER A 154 7.46 1.68 -26.68
C SER A 154 6.99 3.01 -27.24
N PHE A 155 6.17 3.75 -26.49
CA PHE A 155 5.69 5.07 -26.87
C PHE A 155 6.83 6.10 -26.98
N CYS A 156 7.75 6.12 -26.01
CA CYS A 156 8.96 6.95 -26.07
C CYS A 156 9.83 6.60 -27.29
N PHE A 157 10.02 5.31 -27.59
CA PHE A 157 10.78 4.89 -28.78
C PHE A 157 10.10 5.30 -30.08
N ALA A 158 8.76 5.23 -30.14
CA ALA A 158 8.00 5.68 -31.30
C ALA A 158 8.14 7.18 -31.54
N ILE A 159 8.09 8.00 -30.48
CA ILE A 159 8.29 9.45 -30.59
C ILE A 159 9.74 9.79 -30.95
N ILE A 160 10.73 9.11 -30.38
CA ILE A 160 12.14 9.32 -30.74
C ILE A 160 12.37 8.94 -32.21
N GLY A 161 11.82 7.80 -32.65
CA GLY A 161 11.88 7.37 -34.04
C GLY A 161 11.21 8.39 -34.97
N ALA A 162 10.03 8.88 -34.59
CA ALA A 162 9.34 9.95 -35.30
C ALA A 162 10.16 11.24 -35.37
N MET A 163 10.80 11.66 -34.29
CA MET A 163 11.65 12.84 -34.25
C MET A 163 12.84 12.70 -35.23
N ILE A 164 13.51 11.55 -35.21
CA ILE A 164 14.63 11.25 -36.14
C ILE A 164 14.16 11.24 -37.60
N MET A 165 13.02 10.60 -37.89
CA MET A 165 12.47 10.56 -39.25
C MET A 165 11.94 11.92 -39.72
N GLY A 166 11.42 12.74 -38.81
CA GLY A 166 11.01 14.12 -39.07
C GLY A 166 12.19 15.03 -39.44
N LEU A 167 13.37 14.78 -38.86
CA LEU A 167 14.62 15.49 -39.14
C LEU A 167 15.28 15.05 -40.47
N THR A 168 15.15 13.77 -40.82
CA THR A 168 15.94 13.15 -41.90
C THR A 168 15.10 12.84 -43.14
N TRP A 169 14.12 11.93 -43.00
CA TRP A 169 13.28 11.44 -44.09
C TRP A 169 12.28 12.48 -44.59
N LEU A 170 11.59 13.16 -43.68
CA LEU A 170 10.43 14.01 -44.02
C LEU A 170 10.77 15.21 -44.93
N PRO A 171 11.87 15.98 -44.72
CA PRO A 171 12.21 17.10 -45.60
C PRO A 171 12.61 16.64 -47.00
N VAL A 172 13.33 15.52 -47.11
CA VAL A 172 13.76 14.91 -48.37
C VAL A 172 12.55 14.37 -49.14
N ALA A 173 11.68 13.61 -48.48
CA ALA A 173 10.44 13.13 -49.10
C ALA A 173 9.54 14.28 -49.56
N SER A 174 9.50 15.38 -48.79
CA SER A 174 8.74 16.57 -49.15
C SER A 174 9.30 17.26 -50.40
N SER A 175 10.62 17.42 -50.55
CA SER A 175 11.21 18.02 -51.75
C SER A 175 11.12 17.11 -52.98
N LEU A 176 11.12 15.79 -52.82
CA LEU A 176 11.00 14.84 -53.93
C LEU A 176 9.55 14.69 -54.45
N PHE A 177 8.57 14.58 -53.55
CA PHE A 177 7.21 14.14 -53.90
C PHE A 177 6.15 15.26 -53.97
N LEU A 178 6.31 16.36 -53.22
CA LEU A 178 5.34 17.47 -53.25
C LEU A 178 5.41 18.23 -54.58
N LYS A 179 4.27 18.67 -55.09
CA LYS A 179 4.19 19.52 -56.29
C LYS A 179 3.17 20.64 -56.06
N PRO A 180 3.35 21.81 -56.72
CA PRO A 180 2.37 22.89 -56.62
C PRO A 180 1.00 22.41 -57.10
N PRO A 181 -0.09 22.71 -56.35
CA PRO A 181 -1.41 22.21 -56.69
C PRO A 181 -1.90 22.76 -58.03
N LYS A 182 -2.43 21.87 -58.88
CA LYS A 182 -3.15 22.25 -60.11
C LYS A 182 -4.45 22.94 -59.69
N ASN A 183 -4.82 24.04 -60.37
CA ASN A 183 -6.04 24.80 -60.05
C ASN A 183 -7.28 23.89 -60.17
N ASN A 184 -7.78 23.38 -59.05
CA ASN A 184 -9.11 22.79 -58.99
C ASN A 184 -9.86 23.41 -57.82
N LYS A 185 -10.96 24.11 -58.15
CA LYS A 185 -11.69 25.02 -57.24
C LYS A 185 -12.71 24.31 -56.33
N LYS A 186 -12.75 22.97 -56.25
CA LYS A 186 -13.69 22.23 -55.37
C LYS A 186 -13.10 20.89 -54.90
N SER A 187 -12.28 20.91 -53.86
CA SER A 187 -11.86 19.68 -53.14
C SER A 187 -12.73 19.49 -51.90
N ILE A 188 -12.97 18.24 -51.48
CA ILE A 188 -13.67 17.91 -50.23
C ILE A 188 -13.00 18.63 -49.05
N ALA A 189 -11.67 18.69 -49.05
CA ALA A 189 -10.89 19.45 -48.07
C ALA A 189 -11.26 20.94 -48.04
N SER A 190 -11.43 21.57 -49.20
CA SER A 190 -11.82 22.99 -49.28
C SER A 190 -13.24 23.23 -48.77
N TRP A 191 -14.16 22.28 -48.97
CA TRP A 191 -15.53 22.36 -48.44
C TRP A 191 -15.55 22.24 -46.91
N ILE A 192 -14.85 21.24 -46.36
CA ILE A 192 -14.74 21.05 -44.89
C ILE A 192 -14.08 22.25 -44.24
N MET A 193 -13.01 22.77 -44.82
CA MET A 193 -12.33 23.95 -44.29
C MET A 193 -13.17 25.22 -44.43
N HIS A 194 -13.95 25.38 -45.51
CA HIS A 194 -14.90 26.47 -45.62
C HIS A 194 -15.97 26.38 -44.54
N LEU A 195 -16.53 25.19 -44.29
CA LEU A 195 -17.50 24.95 -43.23
C LEU A 195 -16.89 25.30 -41.86
N ALA A 196 -15.71 24.77 -41.56
CA ALA A 196 -14.98 25.05 -40.32
C ALA A 196 -14.68 26.54 -40.12
N HIS A 197 -14.22 27.25 -41.15
CA HIS A 197 -14.00 28.69 -41.06
C HIS A 197 -15.31 29.47 -40.90
N SER A 198 -16.37 29.07 -41.60
CA SER A 198 -17.67 29.73 -41.54
C SER A 198 -18.37 29.57 -40.19
N SER A 199 -18.17 28.43 -39.51
CA SER A 199 -18.69 28.20 -38.16
C SER A 199 -17.80 28.82 -37.09
N TYR A 200 -16.48 28.78 -37.25
CA TYR A 200 -15.53 29.29 -36.26
C TYR A 200 -15.45 30.83 -36.22
N SER A 201 -15.45 31.50 -37.37
CA SER A 201 -15.31 32.97 -37.46
C SER A 201 -16.35 33.75 -36.64
N PRO A 202 -17.66 33.44 -36.68
CA PRO A 202 -18.64 34.13 -35.85
C PRO A 202 -18.47 33.78 -34.35
N VAL A 203 -18.09 32.53 -34.03
CA VAL A 203 -17.88 32.08 -32.65
C VAL A 203 -16.73 32.84 -32.00
N ILE A 204 -15.57 32.97 -32.67
CA ILE A 204 -14.42 33.69 -32.10
C ILE A 204 -14.70 35.20 -31.99
N GLN A 205 -15.39 35.80 -32.97
CA GLN A 205 -15.77 37.21 -32.91
C GLN A 205 -16.73 37.51 -31.75
N TRP A 206 -17.74 36.65 -31.55
CA TRP A 206 -18.65 36.72 -30.40
C TRP A 206 -17.92 36.50 -29.07
N SER A 207 -17.01 35.53 -29.03
CA SER A 207 -16.21 35.19 -27.85
C SER A 207 -15.32 36.35 -27.41
N CYS A 208 -14.69 37.06 -28.35
CA CYS A 208 -13.93 38.28 -28.06
C CYS A 208 -14.80 39.41 -27.45
N ALA A 209 -16.07 39.51 -27.87
CA ALA A 209 -16.99 40.50 -27.30
C ALA A 209 -17.51 40.11 -25.89
N HIS A 210 -17.66 38.81 -25.62
CA HIS A 210 -18.25 38.27 -24.39
C HIS A 210 -17.25 37.47 -23.52
N LYS A 211 -15.99 37.90 -23.45
CA LYS A 211 -14.91 37.17 -22.75
C LYS A 211 -15.22 36.69 -21.32
N LYS A 212 -16.03 37.43 -20.55
CA LYS A 212 -16.42 37.05 -19.18
C LYS A 212 -17.35 35.83 -19.16
N THR A 213 -18.28 35.71 -20.11
CA THR A 213 -19.20 34.57 -20.17
C THR A 213 -18.48 33.31 -20.63
N VAL A 214 -17.58 33.44 -21.62
CA VAL A 214 -16.80 32.30 -22.13
C VAL A 214 -15.85 31.73 -21.08
N LEU A 215 -15.08 32.59 -20.40
CA LEU A 215 -14.19 32.14 -19.32
C LEU A 215 -14.97 31.64 -18.10
N GLY A 216 -16.12 32.26 -17.78
CA GLY A 216 -17.04 31.78 -16.75
C GLY A 216 -17.60 30.39 -17.07
N ALA A 217 -17.97 30.14 -18.33
CA ALA A 217 -18.44 28.83 -18.79
C ALA A 217 -17.33 27.77 -18.73
N ALA A 218 -16.09 28.12 -19.08
CA ALA A 218 -14.94 27.21 -18.97
C ALA A 218 -14.65 26.81 -17.51
N ILE A 219 -14.71 27.78 -16.58
CA ILE A 219 -14.56 27.50 -15.14
C ILE A 219 -15.75 26.67 -14.63
N PHE A 220 -16.97 26.98 -15.06
CA PHE A 220 -18.16 26.22 -14.71
C PHE A 220 -18.06 24.78 -15.21
N SER A 221 -17.63 24.53 -16.45
CA SER A 221 -17.42 23.17 -16.94
C SER A 221 -16.38 22.42 -16.12
N LEU A 222 -15.32 23.09 -15.65
CA LEU A 222 -14.30 22.49 -14.80
C LEU A 222 -14.87 22.10 -13.42
N LEU A 223 -15.73 22.95 -12.82
CA LEU A 223 -16.41 22.63 -11.56
C LEU A 223 -17.38 21.45 -11.72
N VAL A 224 -18.16 21.43 -12.82
CA VAL A 224 -19.06 20.30 -13.14
C VAL A 224 -18.26 19.03 -13.35
N THR A 225 -17.13 19.09 -14.07
CA THR A 225 -16.22 17.95 -14.23
C THR A 225 -15.68 17.47 -12.89
N GLY A 226 -15.26 18.38 -12.01
CA GLY A 226 -14.81 18.03 -10.66
C GLY A 226 -15.88 17.28 -9.87
N PHE A 227 -17.13 17.73 -9.97
CA PHE A 227 -18.28 17.04 -9.36
C PHE A 227 -18.55 15.67 -10.01
N LEU A 228 -18.55 15.56 -11.34
CA LEU A 228 -18.73 14.28 -12.04
C LEU A 228 -17.63 13.28 -11.70
N PHE A 229 -16.38 13.74 -11.59
CA PHE A 229 -15.25 12.89 -11.22
C PHE A 229 -15.43 12.23 -9.85
N THR A 230 -16.05 12.93 -8.87
CA THR A 230 -16.35 12.32 -7.55
C THR A 230 -17.37 11.18 -7.60
N ARG A 231 -18.12 11.05 -8.70
CA ARG A 231 -19.12 9.98 -8.91
C ARG A 231 -18.59 8.80 -9.73
N ILE A 232 -17.44 8.94 -10.38
CA ILE A 232 -16.84 7.86 -11.16
C ILE A 232 -16.18 6.87 -10.19
N GLY A 233 -16.44 5.58 -10.38
CA GLY A 233 -15.85 4.49 -9.62
C GLY A 233 -14.36 4.29 -9.91
N GLY A 234 -13.70 3.43 -9.14
CA GLY A 234 -12.27 3.15 -9.29
C GLY A 234 -11.96 1.67 -9.41
N GLU A 235 -11.05 1.31 -10.32
CA GLU A 235 -10.54 -0.05 -10.48
C GLU A 235 -9.05 -0.05 -10.85
N PHE A 236 -8.31 -1.14 -10.61
CA PHE A 236 -6.88 -1.17 -10.91
C PHE A 236 -6.64 -1.20 -12.43
N VAL A 237 -7.10 -2.26 -13.08
CA VAL A 237 -7.08 -2.47 -14.53
C VAL A 237 -8.40 -3.16 -14.89
N PRO A 238 -9.05 -2.80 -16.02
CA PRO A 238 -10.24 -3.51 -16.47
C PRO A 238 -9.96 -5.01 -16.64
N THR A 239 -10.91 -5.85 -16.28
CA THR A 239 -10.80 -7.30 -16.42
C THR A 239 -10.66 -7.69 -17.89
N LEU A 240 -9.57 -8.39 -18.23
CA LEU A 240 -9.33 -8.86 -19.59
C LEU A 240 -10.16 -10.11 -19.85
N ASP A 241 -10.92 -10.13 -20.95
CA ASP A 241 -11.67 -11.34 -21.33
C ASP A 241 -10.74 -12.35 -22.03
N GLU A 242 -10.50 -13.46 -21.36
CA GLU A 242 -9.70 -14.59 -21.86
C GLU A 242 -10.50 -15.50 -22.79
N GLY A 243 -11.83 -15.38 -22.79
CA GLY A 243 -12.78 -16.21 -23.53
C GLY A 243 -13.18 -17.52 -22.84
N ASP A 244 -12.41 -17.99 -21.87
CA ASP A 244 -12.66 -19.23 -21.11
C ASP A 244 -13.09 -18.95 -19.66
N PHE A 245 -13.61 -19.96 -18.98
CA PHE A 245 -13.96 -19.89 -17.55
C PHE A 245 -13.13 -20.86 -16.72
N VAL A 246 -12.96 -20.52 -15.45
CA VAL A 246 -12.66 -21.46 -14.39
C VAL A 246 -13.79 -21.40 -13.37
N ILE A 247 -14.39 -22.56 -13.09
CA ILE A 247 -15.35 -22.71 -12.00
C ILE A 247 -14.66 -23.42 -10.85
N GLN A 248 -14.71 -22.84 -9.65
CA GLN A 248 -14.22 -23.47 -8.43
C GLN A 248 -15.42 -23.80 -7.52
N PRO A 249 -15.87 -25.05 -7.48
CA PRO A 249 -16.87 -25.48 -6.52
C PRO A 249 -16.26 -25.61 -5.12
N VAL A 250 -16.90 -24.99 -4.13
CA VAL A 250 -16.47 -25.01 -2.73
C VAL A 250 -17.18 -26.17 -2.03
N LEU A 251 -16.52 -27.31 -1.97
CA LEU A 251 -17.00 -28.50 -1.25
C LEU A 251 -16.82 -28.38 0.27
N LYS A 252 -17.50 -29.26 1.01
CA LYS A 252 -17.27 -29.39 2.46
C LYS A 252 -15.87 -29.94 2.73
N THR A 253 -15.21 -29.37 3.72
CA THR A 253 -13.90 -29.83 4.19
C THR A 253 -13.90 -31.31 4.57
N GLY A 254 -12.88 -32.05 4.14
CA GLY A 254 -12.77 -33.48 4.39
C GLY A 254 -13.63 -34.37 3.48
N THR A 255 -14.16 -33.80 2.38
CA THR A 255 -14.77 -34.61 1.30
C THR A 255 -13.71 -35.55 0.71
N SER A 256 -14.04 -36.83 0.57
CA SER A 256 -13.10 -37.80 0.02
C SER A 256 -12.88 -37.59 -1.47
N LEU A 257 -11.66 -37.86 -1.96
CA LEU A 257 -11.33 -37.74 -3.39
C LEU A 257 -12.33 -38.47 -4.28
N THR A 258 -12.81 -39.65 -3.88
CA THR A 258 -13.83 -40.40 -4.64
C THR A 258 -15.14 -39.64 -4.77
N LYS A 259 -15.61 -38.99 -3.69
CA LYS A 259 -16.81 -38.16 -3.73
C LYS A 259 -16.59 -36.84 -4.46
N THR A 260 -15.41 -36.25 -4.35
CA THR A 260 -15.00 -35.09 -5.13
C THR A 260 -15.09 -35.40 -6.63
N VAL A 261 -14.51 -36.50 -7.10
CA VAL A 261 -14.58 -36.94 -8.50
C VAL A 261 -16.03 -37.14 -8.95
N GLU A 262 -16.84 -37.84 -8.16
CA GLU A 262 -18.26 -38.09 -8.48
C GLU A 262 -19.05 -36.77 -8.64
N ALA A 263 -18.89 -35.82 -7.71
CA ALA A 263 -19.56 -34.54 -7.75
C ALA A 263 -19.08 -33.69 -8.94
N THR A 264 -17.77 -33.62 -9.19
CA THR A 264 -17.20 -32.90 -10.33
C THR A 264 -17.70 -33.47 -11.65
N THR A 265 -17.70 -34.80 -11.81
CA THR A 265 -18.23 -35.44 -13.04
C THR A 265 -19.72 -35.15 -13.21
N GLN A 266 -20.50 -35.10 -12.14
CA GLN A 266 -21.92 -34.71 -12.24
C GLN A 266 -22.06 -33.27 -12.77
N MET A 267 -21.27 -32.32 -12.26
CA MET A 267 -21.25 -30.93 -12.72
C MET A 267 -20.86 -30.82 -14.19
N GLU A 268 -19.79 -31.51 -14.61
CA GLU A 268 -19.33 -31.55 -16.01
C GLU A 268 -20.45 -32.01 -16.94
N GLN A 269 -21.18 -33.06 -16.56
CA GLN A 269 -22.28 -33.61 -17.35
C GLN A 269 -23.47 -32.66 -17.44
N ILE A 270 -23.78 -31.90 -16.39
CA ILE A 270 -24.84 -30.89 -16.42
C ILE A 270 -24.48 -29.79 -17.42
N LEU A 271 -23.25 -29.25 -17.31
CA LEU A 271 -22.80 -28.14 -18.14
C LEU A 271 -22.72 -28.52 -19.63
N ILE A 272 -22.12 -29.67 -19.95
CA ILE A 272 -22.00 -30.15 -21.34
C ILE A 272 -23.37 -30.44 -21.97
N LYS A 273 -24.34 -30.95 -21.19
CA LYS A 273 -25.66 -31.29 -21.72
C LYS A 273 -26.57 -30.09 -21.94
N GLN A 274 -26.52 -29.10 -21.04
CA GLN A 274 -27.44 -27.97 -21.08
C GLN A 274 -26.92 -26.80 -21.93
N PHE A 275 -25.60 -26.65 -22.06
CA PHE A 275 -25.00 -25.48 -22.69
C PHE A 275 -24.17 -25.86 -23.93
N PRO A 276 -24.69 -25.63 -25.15
CA PRO A 276 -23.95 -25.89 -26.38
C PRO A 276 -22.70 -25.01 -26.55
N GLU A 277 -22.57 -23.94 -25.76
CA GLU A 277 -21.42 -23.03 -25.73
C GLU A 277 -20.14 -23.70 -25.22
N VAL A 278 -20.25 -24.77 -24.41
CA VAL A 278 -19.10 -25.48 -23.85
C VAL A 278 -18.45 -26.36 -24.92
N ASP A 279 -17.17 -26.16 -25.17
CA ASP A 279 -16.36 -27.01 -26.08
C ASP A 279 -15.73 -28.18 -25.32
N LYS A 280 -15.05 -27.88 -24.22
CA LYS A 280 -14.35 -28.87 -23.40
C LYS A 280 -14.29 -28.43 -21.95
N ILE A 281 -14.37 -29.40 -21.04
CA ILE A 281 -14.12 -29.20 -19.62
C ILE A 281 -12.90 -30.03 -19.21
N VAL A 282 -11.99 -29.43 -18.44
CA VAL A 282 -10.85 -30.09 -17.81
C VAL A 282 -10.87 -29.75 -16.33
N SER A 283 -11.15 -30.75 -15.50
CA SER A 283 -11.16 -30.58 -14.06
C SER A 283 -9.87 -31.07 -13.44
N ARG A 284 -9.25 -30.20 -12.63
CA ARG A 284 -8.08 -30.52 -11.82
C ARG A 284 -8.51 -30.62 -10.36
N ILE A 285 -8.22 -31.74 -9.71
CA ILE A 285 -8.62 -32.02 -8.32
C ILE A 285 -7.36 -32.20 -7.48
N GLY A 286 -7.21 -31.40 -6.42
CA GLY A 286 -6.03 -31.42 -5.56
C GLY A 286 -4.73 -31.02 -6.26
N ALA A 287 -3.61 -31.25 -5.57
CA ALA A 287 -2.29 -30.86 -6.02
C ALA A 287 -1.73 -31.79 -7.12
N ALA A 288 -0.96 -31.21 -8.04
CA ALA A 288 -0.17 -31.96 -9.01
C ALA A 288 1.07 -32.60 -8.36
N GLU A 289 1.65 -33.62 -9.01
CA GLU A 289 2.85 -34.31 -8.53
C GLU A 289 4.07 -33.38 -8.34
N VAL A 290 4.16 -32.32 -9.17
CA VAL A 290 5.04 -31.18 -8.92
C VAL A 290 4.23 -30.14 -8.15
N PRO A 291 4.44 -29.97 -6.83
CA PRO A 291 3.61 -29.13 -5.98
C PRO A 291 3.96 -27.66 -6.21
N THR A 292 3.44 -27.10 -7.30
CA THR A 292 3.43 -25.66 -7.58
C THR A 292 2.26 -24.96 -6.89
N ASP A 293 1.25 -25.73 -6.47
CA ASP A 293 0.01 -25.25 -5.88
C ASP A 293 -0.44 -26.21 -4.76
N PRO A 294 -0.57 -25.74 -3.50
CA PRO A 294 -0.94 -26.59 -2.36
C PRO A 294 -2.47 -26.78 -2.25
N MET A 295 -3.09 -27.37 -3.28
CA MET A 295 -4.53 -27.69 -3.28
C MET A 295 -4.85 -28.94 -2.48
N SER A 296 -5.91 -28.88 -1.67
CA SER A 296 -6.44 -30.05 -0.95
C SER A 296 -7.30 -30.95 -1.85
N MET A 297 -7.59 -32.18 -1.42
CA MET A 297 -8.32 -33.18 -2.22
C MET A 297 -9.80 -32.82 -2.49
N GLU A 298 -10.34 -31.84 -1.78
CA GLU A 298 -11.67 -31.26 -2.00
C GLU A 298 -11.66 -30.01 -2.89
N GLU A 299 -10.49 -29.46 -3.22
CA GLU A 299 -10.38 -28.29 -4.09
C GLU A 299 -10.36 -28.72 -5.57
N ILE A 300 -11.12 -28.00 -6.38
CA ILE A 300 -11.32 -28.32 -7.80
C ILE A 300 -11.15 -27.03 -8.62
N ASP A 301 -10.35 -27.11 -9.67
CA ASP A 301 -10.31 -26.12 -10.74
C ASP A 301 -10.96 -26.72 -11.99
N MET A 302 -12.20 -26.34 -12.28
CA MET A 302 -12.90 -26.76 -13.49
C MET A 302 -12.65 -25.75 -14.60
N ILE A 303 -11.68 -26.04 -15.48
CA ILE A 303 -11.34 -25.17 -16.61
C ILE A 303 -12.29 -25.50 -17.76
N ILE A 304 -13.13 -24.55 -18.13
CA ILE A 304 -14.15 -24.67 -19.16
C ILE A 304 -13.71 -23.86 -20.37
N LYS A 305 -13.39 -24.57 -21.44
CA LYS A 305 -13.15 -23.99 -22.74
C LYS A 305 -14.48 -23.70 -23.43
N LEU A 306 -14.68 -22.46 -23.85
CA LEU A 306 -15.89 -22.05 -24.56
C LEU A 306 -15.67 -22.00 -26.08
N LYS A 307 -16.76 -22.21 -26.82
CA LYS A 307 -16.81 -21.93 -28.25
C LYS A 307 -16.73 -20.42 -28.51
N PRO A 308 -16.33 -19.99 -29.71
CA PRO A 308 -16.30 -18.57 -30.07
C PRO A 308 -17.64 -17.87 -29.82
N ARG A 309 -17.60 -16.65 -29.26
CA ARG A 309 -18.79 -15.90 -28.80
C ARG A 309 -19.90 -15.73 -29.85
N HIS A 310 -19.55 -15.60 -31.12
CA HIS A 310 -20.53 -15.46 -32.22
C HIS A 310 -21.37 -16.74 -32.47
N THR A 311 -21.00 -17.86 -31.86
CA THR A 311 -21.74 -19.14 -31.96
C THR A 311 -22.66 -19.40 -30.76
N TRP A 312 -22.70 -18.48 -29.79
CA TRP A 312 -23.49 -18.66 -28.57
C TRP A 312 -24.98 -18.50 -28.85
N THR A 313 -25.78 -19.33 -28.20
CA THR A 313 -27.25 -19.36 -28.36
C THR A 313 -27.99 -19.10 -27.05
N SER A 314 -27.36 -19.43 -25.93
CA SER A 314 -27.98 -19.44 -24.60
C SER A 314 -27.78 -18.14 -23.85
N ALA A 315 -26.80 -17.30 -24.20
CA ALA A 315 -26.50 -16.04 -23.51
C ALA A 315 -25.83 -15.03 -24.46
N GLU A 316 -26.04 -13.74 -24.22
CA GLU A 316 -25.43 -12.66 -25.02
C GLU A 316 -24.08 -12.19 -24.42
N SER A 317 -23.94 -12.31 -23.10
CA SER A 317 -22.71 -11.96 -22.36
C SER A 317 -22.14 -13.13 -21.58
N LYS A 318 -20.87 -13.01 -21.22
CA LYS A 318 -20.15 -13.99 -20.42
C LYS A 318 -20.73 -14.03 -19.01
N GLU A 319 -21.06 -12.87 -18.45
CA GLU A 319 -21.66 -12.71 -17.13
C GLU A 319 -23.04 -13.38 -17.06
N GLU A 320 -23.88 -13.19 -18.09
CA GLU A 320 -25.18 -13.85 -18.19
C GLU A 320 -25.02 -15.38 -18.30
N LEU A 321 -24.02 -15.85 -19.05
CA LEU A 321 -23.72 -17.28 -19.12
C LEU A 321 -23.26 -17.85 -17.77
N ALA A 322 -22.45 -17.11 -17.01
CA ALA A 322 -22.03 -17.50 -15.66
C ALA A 322 -23.23 -17.60 -14.69
N ASP A 323 -24.18 -16.66 -14.77
CA ASP A 323 -25.41 -16.71 -13.97
C ASP A 323 -26.28 -17.92 -14.34
N LYS A 324 -26.39 -18.24 -15.64
CA LYS A 324 -27.08 -19.46 -16.10
C LYS A 324 -26.37 -20.74 -15.69
N PHE A 325 -25.03 -20.78 -15.72
CA PHE A 325 -24.26 -21.90 -15.18
C PHE A 325 -24.52 -22.08 -13.69
N LYS A 326 -24.54 -20.98 -12.92
CA LYS A 326 -24.82 -21.00 -11.48
C LYS A 326 -26.23 -21.52 -11.19
N GLU A 327 -27.23 -21.09 -11.95
CA GLU A 327 -28.60 -21.60 -11.84
C GLU A 327 -28.69 -23.10 -12.17
N ALA A 328 -28.07 -23.55 -13.26
CA ALA A 328 -28.03 -24.96 -13.64
C ALA A 328 -27.34 -25.85 -12.61
N LEU A 329 -26.25 -25.36 -12.00
CA LEU A 329 -25.48 -26.10 -11.00
C LEU A 329 -26.15 -26.09 -9.61
N SER A 330 -27.07 -25.17 -9.34
CA SER A 330 -27.79 -25.06 -8.06
C SER A 330 -28.60 -26.30 -7.68
N VAL A 331 -28.83 -27.21 -8.64
CA VAL A 331 -29.45 -28.52 -8.42
C VAL A 331 -28.63 -29.39 -7.45
N ILE A 332 -27.32 -29.15 -7.32
CA ILE A 332 -26.47 -29.87 -6.37
C ILE A 332 -26.44 -29.10 -5.04
N PRO A 333 -27.07 -29.63 -3.97
CA PRO A 333 -27.23 -28.88 -2.73
C PRO A 333 -25.92 -28.78 -1.95
N GLY A 334 -25.68 -27.59 -1.36
CA GLY A 334 -24.60 -27.38 -0.39
C GLY A 334 -23.22 -27.13 -1.00
N ILE A 335 -23.16 -26.66 -2.24
CA ILE A 335 -21.93 -26.26 -2.95
C ILE A 335 -22.07 -24.79 -3.35
N ASP A 336 -21.11 -23.96 -2.94
CA ASP A 336 -20.96 -22.59 -3.45
C ASP A 336 -20.07 -22.64 -4.71
N TYR A 337 -20.30 -21.77 -5.69
CA TYR A 337 -19.54 -21.75 -6.95
C TYR A 337 -18.87 -20.39 -7.14
N GLU A 338 -17.54 -20.41 -7.33
CA GLU A 338 -16.75 -19.25 -7.74
C GLU A 338 -16.53 -19.29 -9.25
N PHE A 339 -16.70 -18.14 -9.92
CA PHE A 339 -16.42 -17.99 -11.35
C PHE A 339 -15.29 -17.01 -11.54
N THR A 340 -14.28 -17.43 -12.32
CA THR A 340 -13.11 -16.62 -12.66
C THR A 340 -12.57 -17.05 -14.03
N GLN A 341 -11.37 -16.61 -14.39
CA GLN A 341 -10.69 -16.94 -15.63
C GLN A 341 -9.29 -17.50 -15.34
N PRO A 342 -8.71 -18.32 -16.23
CA PRO A 342 -7.46 -19.03 -15.95
C PRO A 342 -6.27 -18.13 -15.59
N ILE A 343 -6.01 -17.06 -16.34
CA ILE A 343 -4.88 -16.15 -16.10
C ILE A 343 -5.21 -15.20 -14.96
N GLU A 344 -6.42 -14.64 -14.92
CA GLU A 344 -6.91 -13.78 -13.85
C GLU A 344 -6.77 -14.43 -12.47
N MET A 345 -7.27 -15.66 -12.32
CA MET A 345 -7.17 -16.44 -11.09
C MET A 345 -5.70 -16.61 -10.64
N ARG A 346 -4.82 -16.98 -11.57
CA ARG A 346 -3.39 -17.19 -11.26
C ARG A 346 -2.67 -15.89 -10.96
N PHE A 347 -3.03 -14.83 -11.65
CA PHE A 347 -2.47 -13.50 -11.42
C PHE A 347 -2.84 -12.99 -10.03
N ASN A 348 -4.13 -13.08 -9.66
CA ASN A 348 -4.61 -12.72 -8.33
C ASN A 348 -3.90 -13.56 -7.25
N GLU A 349 -3.83 -14.88 -7.45
CA GLU A 349 -3.21 -15.82 -6.49
C GLU A 349 -1.72 -15.54 -6.29
N LEU A 350 -0.96 -15.31 -7.37
CA LEU A 350 0.48 -15.06 -7.31
C LEU A 350 0.83 -13.71 -6.66
N ILE A 351 0.00 -12.68 -6.87
CA ILE A 351 0.30 -11.34 -6.38
C ILE A 351 -0.16 -11.16 -4.94
N THR A 352 -1.37 -11.62 -4.64
CA THR A 352 -2.04 -11.27 -3.38
C THR A 352 -2.26 -12.47 -2.46
N GLY A 353 -1.94 -13.68 -2.93
CA GLY A 353 -2.15 -14.93 -2.19
C GLY A 353 -3.63 -15.31 -2.03
N VAL A 354 -4.51 -14.68 -2.81
CA VAL A 354 -5.97 -14.90 -2.83
C VAL A 354 -6.44 -14.95 -4.27
N ARG A 355 -7.48 -15.74 -4.56
CA ARG A 355 -7.95 -16.00 -5.94
C ARG A 355 -8.99 -14.99 -6.44
N SER A 356 -9.51 -14.16 -5.54
CA SER A 356 -10.62 -13.24 -5.77
C SER A 356 -10.20 -11.77 -5.91
N ASP A 357 -11.08 -10.92 -6.44
CA ASP A 357 -10.81 -9.49 -6.66
C ASP A 357 -10.56 -8.72 -5.36
N ILE A 358 -11.36 -9.02 -4.33
CA ILE A 358 -11.25 -8.44 -2.99
C ILE A 358 -11.03 -9.58 -2.00
N ALA A 359 -10.13 -9.34 -1.03
CA ALA A 359 -9.96 -10.22 0.11
C ALA A 359 -10.03 -9.45 1.41
N VAL A 360 -11.02 -9.76 2.25
CA VAL A 360 -11.06 -9.28 3.63
C VAL A 360 -10.26 -10.27 4.48
N LYS A 361 -9.04 -9.88 4.85
CA LYS A 361 -8.10 -10.68 5.64
C LYS A 361 -8.31 -10.37 7.12
N ILE A 362 -8.68 -11.38 7.91
CA ILE A 362 -8.89 -11.24 9.36
C ILE A 362 -7.74 -11.93 10.07
N PHE A 363 -6.93 -11.17 10.80
CA PHE A 363 -5.75 -11.65 11.50
C PHE A 363 -6.01 -11.86 12.98
N GLY A 364 -5.47 -12.94 13.57
CA GLY A 364 -5.54 -13.20 15.01
C GLY A 364 -5.02 -14.59 15.40
N ASP A 365 -4.65 -14.78 16.66
CA ASP A 365 -4.03 -16.04 17.13
C ASP A 365 -5.04 -17.17 17.33
N ASP A 366 -6.27 -16.83 17.72
CA ASP A 366 -7.38 -17.76 17.97
C ASP A 366 -8.14 -18.04 16.66
N LEU A 367 -7.84 -19.20 16.05
CA LEU A 367 -8.43 -19.65 14.78
C LEU A 367 -9.96 -19.79 14.85
N GLU A 368 -10.50 -20.24 15.98
CA GLU A 368 -11.93 -20.46 16.13
C GLU A 368 -12.68 -19.12 16.23
N TYR A 369 -12.09 -18.16 16.95
CA TYR A 369 -12.63 -16.81 17.04
C TYR A 369 -12.63 -16.08 15.69
N ILE A 370 -11.51 -16.12 14.95
CA ILE A 370 -11.42 -15.43 13.66
C ILE A 370 -12.29 -16.10 12.58
N ASP A 371 -12.45 -17.44 12.60
CA ASP A 371 -13.36 -18.14 11.67
C ASP A 371 -14.83 -17.76 11.93
N LYS A 372 -15.23 -17.67 13.21
CA LYS A 372 -16.57 -17.18 13.58
C LYS A 372 -16.81 -15.73 13.13
N LYS A 373 -15.82 -14.86 13.29
CA LYS A 373 -15.89 -13.47 12.80
C LYS A 373 -15.90 -13.39 11.28
N ALA A 374 -15.19 -14.28 10.59
CA ALA A 374 -15.20 -14.36 9.15
C ALA A 374 -16.56 -14.82 8.60
N LEU A 375 -17.26 -15.74 9.28
CA LEU A 375 -18.65 -16.11 8.96
C LEU A 375 -19.62 -14.95 9.16
N GLU A 376 -19.50 -14.19 10.25
CA GLU A 376 -20.29 -12.99 10.50
C GLU A 376 -20.08 -11.94 9.39
N ILE A 377 -18.83 -11.72 8.98
CA ILE A 377 -18.47 -10.81 7.88
C ILE A 377 -19.00 -11.34 6.53
N LYS A 378 -18.92 -12.65 6.25
CA LYS A 378 -19.48 -13.25 5.03
C LYS A 378 -20.96 -12.92 4.87
N GLU A 379 -21.76 -13.10 5.93
CA GLU A 379 -23.20 -12.85 5.88
C GLU A 379 -23.54 -11.36 5.76
N LEU A 380 -22.73 -10.47 6.35
CA LEU A 380 -22.87 -9.03 6.17
C LEU A 380 -22.60 -8.61 4.72
N ILE A 381 -21.53 -9.14 4.11
CA ILE A 381 -21.11 -8.73 2.76
C ILE A 381 -22.06 -9.25 1.67
N LYS A 382 -22.70 -10.42 1.86
CA LYS A 382 -23.68 -10.96 0.90
C LYS A 382 -24.82 -10.00 0.56
N GLY A 383 -25.17 -9.08 1.46
CA GLY A 383 -26.21 -8.07 1.24
C GLY A 383 -25.77 -6.85 0.44
N ILE A 384 -24.48 -6.71 0.14
CA ILE A 384 -23.91 -5.52 -0.49
C ILE A 384 -24.06 -5.60 -2.01
N PRO A 385 -24.68 -4.61 -2.68
CA PRO A 385 -24.77 -4.58 -4.12
C PRO A 385 -23.38 -4.58 -4.78
N GLY A 386 -23.16 -5.52 -5.71
CA GLY A 386 -21.90 -5.68 -6.42
C GLY A 386 -20.89 -6.64 -5.77
N ALA A 387 -21.14 -7.11 -4.54
CA ALA A 387 -20.39 -8.21 -3.94
C ALA A 387 -20.90 -9.55 -4.50
N GLY A 388 -20.26 -10.03 -5.57
CA GLY A 388 -20.50 -11.34 -6.16
C GLY A 388 -19.70 -12.44 -5.44
N ASP A 389 -20.24 -13.66 -5.45
CA ASP A 389 -19.54 -14.88 -5.03
C ASP A 389 -18.73 -14.74 -3.73
N VAL A 390 -19.39 -14.31 -2.65
CA VAL A 390 -18.75 -14.17 -1.33
C VAL A 390 -18.44 -15.54 -0.73
N ILE A 391 -17.16 -15.89 -0.68
CA ILE A 391 -16.66 -17.19 -0.24
C ILE A 391 -15.77 -17.03 0.98
N LEU A 392 -15.89 -17.97 1.92
CA LEU A 392 -15.06 -18.01 3.11
C LEU A 392 -14.00 -19.11 2.95
N GLU A 393 -12.74 -18.75 3.14
CA GLU A 393 -11.64 -19.73 3.23
C GLU A 393 -11.91 -20.71 4.37
N LYS A 394 -11.95 -22.01 4.05
CA LYS A 394 -12.22 -23.06 5.02
C LYS A 394 -10.96 -23.37 5.82
N THR A 395 -10.84 -22.78 7.02
CA THR A 395 -9.70 -23.02 7.91
C THR A 395 -9.99 -24.05 9.02
N ALA A 396 -11.27 -24.29 9.33
CA ALA A 396 -11.71 -25.21 10.37
C ALA A 396 -12.66 -26.29 9.85
N GLY A 397 -12.91 -27.32 10.67
CA GLY A 397 -13.94 -28.33 10.42
C GLY A 397 -13.46 -29.61 9.72
N LEU A 398 -12.14 -29.87 9.66
CA LEU A 398 -11.62 -31.12 9.12
C LEU A 398 -11.91 -32.28 10.09
N PRO A 399 -12.69 -33.29 9.70
CA PRO A 399 -12.89 -34.48 10.53
C PRO A 399 -11.59 -35.31 10.55
N GLN A 400 -11.06 -35.55 11.74
CA GLN A 400 -9.86 -36.36 11.96
C GLN A 400 -10.09 -37.41 13.05
N ILE A 401 -9.34 -38.51 12.97
CA ILE A 401 -9.27 -39.49 14.05
C ILE A 401 -8.12 -39.07 14.96
N LYS A 402 -8.47 -38.67 16.19
CA LYS A 402 -7.50 -38.24 17.19
C LYS A 402 -7.13 -39.40 18.10
N ILE A 403 -5.83 -39.66 18.22
CA ILE A 403 -5.26 -40.71 19.07
C ILE A 403 -4.52 -40.03 20.23
N ASP A 404 -5.18 -39.95 21.38
CA ASP A 404 -4.65 -39.35 22.59
C ASP A 404 -3.96 -40.43 23.45
N TYR A 405 -2.63 -40.52 23.36
CA TYR A 405 -1.84 -41.54 24.06
C TYR A 405 -1.86 -41.41 25.59
N LYS A 406 -2.18 -42.51 26.29
CA LYS A 406 -2.14 -42.61 27.75
C LYS A 406 -0.72 -42.95 28.20
N ARG A 407 0.12 -41.92 28.38
CA ARG A 407 1.56 -42.08 28.72
C ARG A 407 1.82 -43.00 29.91
N SER A 408 0.96 -43.00 30.92
CA SER A 408 1.07 -43.89 32.09
C SER A 408 0.92 -45.37 31.73
N ARG A 409 -0.02 -45.72 30.85
CA ARG A 409 -0.22 -47.09 30.36
C ARG A 409 0.94 -47.52 29.46
N ILE A 410 1.40 -46.63 28.59
CA ILE A 410 2.54 -46.88 27.71
C ILE A 410 3.81 -47.18 28.51
N ALA A 411 4.08 -46.39 29.56
CA ALA A 411 5.19 -46.63 30.48
C ALA A 411 5.05 -47.95 31.24
N TYR A 412 3.83 -48.29 31.70
CA TYR A 412 3.54 -49.55 32.40
C TYR A 412 3.83 -50.78 31.52
N TYR A 413 3.46 -50.73 30.23
CA TYR A 413 3.71 -51.82 29.28
C TYR A 413 5.09 -51.76 28.60
N GLY A 414 5.92 -50.74 28.90
CA GLY A 414 7.27 -50.63 28.35
C GLY A 414 7.33 -50.46 26.82
N VAL A 415 6.32 -49.83 26.21
CA VAL A 415 6.26 -49.58 24.75
C VAL A 415 6.69 -48.15 24.44
N ASP A 416 7.24 -47.90 23.25
CA ASP A 416 7.59 -46.55 22.79
C ASP A 416 6.51 -45.95 21.87
N ILE A 417 6.22 -44.66 22.03
CA ILE A 417 5.25 -43.92 21.22
C ILE A 417 5.68 -43.87 19.75
N LYS A 418 6.99 -43.77 19.48
CA LYS A 418 7.50 -43.79 18.10
C LYS A 418 7.12 -45.10 17.40
N THR A 419 7.30 -46.23 18.08
CA THR A 419 6.94 -47.56 17.57
C THR A 419 5.43 -47.68 17.33
N LEU A 420 4.60 -47.16 18.24
CA LEU A 420 3.14 -47.12 18.05
C LEU A 420 2.75 -46.32 16.79
N ASN A 421 3.36 -45.16 16.59
CA ASN A 421 3.14 -44.35 15.40
C ASN A 421 3.60 -45.07 14.12
N SER A 422 4.74 -45.77 14.14
CA SER A 422 5.18 -46.60 13.00
C SER A 422 4.18 -47.72 12.70
N TYR A 423 3.65 -48.41 13.71
CA TYR A 423 2.62 -49.44 13.48
C TYR A 423 1.34 -48.87 12.89
N LEU A 424 0.90 -47.69 13.33
CA LEU A 424 -0.26 -47.02 12.76
C LEU A 424 -0.01 -46.58 11.31
N SER A 425 1.15 -45.97 11.04
CA SER A 425 1.56 -45.53 9.71
C SER A 425 1.65 -46.70 8.74
N ALA A 426 2.32 -47.79 9.13
CA ALA A 426 2.39 -49.01 8.34
C ALA A 426 0.99 -49.62 8.13
N ALA A 427 0.20 -49.83 9.18
CA ALA A 427 -1.09 -50.51 9.08
C ALA A 427 -2.11 -49.75 8.21
N PHE A 428 -2.26 -48.44 8.40
CA PHE A 428 -3.35 -47.66 7.80
C PHE A 428 -2.89 -46.71 6.67
N GLY A 429 -1.77 -46.01 6.87
CA GLY A 429 -1.22 -45.04 5.91
C GLY A 429 -0.48 -45.68 4.74
N GLY A 430 0.15 -46.83 4.98
CA GLY A 430 1.05 -47.49 4.03
C GLY A 430 2.44 -46.89 4.10
N GLU A 431 3.31 -47.52 4.89
CA GLU A 431 4.69 -47.08 5.04
C GLU A 431 5.55 -47.68 3.92
N ALA A 432 6.34 -46.83 3.23
CA ALA A 432 7.25 -47.27 2.19
C ALA A 432 8.45 -48.00 2.82
N THR A 433 8.57 -49.30 2.55
CA THR A 433 9.64 -50.15 3.08
C THR A 433 10.80 -50.33 2.11
N GLY A 434 10.62 -49.93 0.85
CA GLY A 434 11.63 -50.04 -0.18
C GLY A 434 11.14 -49.50 -1.51
N VAL A 435 11.94 -49.70 -2.54
CA VAL A 435 11.65 -49.23 -3.89
C VAL A 435 11.92 -50.38 -4.86
N VAL A 436 10.98 -50.61 -5.77
CA VAL A 436 11.12 -51.55 -6.88
C VAL A 436 11.49 -50.76 -8.13
N PHE A 437 12.58 -51.16 -8.78
CA PHE A 437 13.03 -50.57 -10.03
C PHE A 437 12.66 -51.47 -11.21
N GLU A 438 12.00 -50.89 -12.21
CA GLU A 438 11.71 -51.53 -13.49
C GLU A 438 12.37 -50.72 -14.62
N GLY A 439 13.64 -51.01 -14.90
CA GLY A 439 14.47 -50.18 -15.77
C GLY A 439 14.71 -48.80 -15.14
N GLU A 440 14.25 -47.73 -15.82
CA GLU A 440 14.30 -46.36 -15.30
C GLU A 440 13.09 -45.99 -14.42
N LYS A 441 12.03 -46.80 -14.41
CA LYS A 441 10.84 -46.54 -13.60
C LYS A 441 11.08 -46.93 -12.14
N ARG A 442 10.57 -46.10 -11.23
CA ARG A 442 10.71 -46.24 -9.80
C ARG A 442 9.34 -46.37 -9.15
N PHE A 443 9.11 -47.44 -8.39
CA PHE A 443 7.86 -47.67 -7.66
C PHE A 443 8.12 -47.87 -6.18
N ASP A 444 7.35 -47.23 -5.31
CA ASP A 444 7.47 -47.46 -3.87
C ASP A 444 6.82 -48.79 -3.47
N LEU A 445 7.55 -49.62 -2.73
CA LEU A 445 7.03 -50.83 -2.09
C LEU A 445 6.47 -50.44 -0.72
N VAL A 446 5.15 -50.55 -0.56
CA VAL A 446 4.45 -50.15 0.67
C VAL A 446 3.87 -51.36 1.41
N VAL A 447 3.99 -51.37 2.73
CA VAL A 447 3.32 -52.35 3.60
C VAL A 447 2.10 -51.69 4.23
N ARG A 448 0.94 -52.34 4.11
CA ARG A 448 -0.33 -51.90 4.72
C ARG A 448 -1.30 -53.03 4.95
N PHE A 449 -2.27 -52.84 5.83
CA PHE A 449 -3.38 -53.79 6.00
C PHE A 449 -4.25 -53.89 4.75
N ASN A 450 -4.85 -55.07 4.60
CA ASN A 450 -5.91 -55.28 3.62
C ASN A 450 -7.06 -54.28 3.88
N LYS A 451 -7.72 -53.82 2.82
CA LYS A 451 -8.77 -52.79 2.84
C LYS A 451 -9.85 -53.08 3.88
N ALA A 452 -10.23 -54.34 4.08
CA ALA A 452 -11.27 -54.75 5.03
C ALA A 452 -10.93 -54.50 6.51
N ASN A 453 -9.65 -54.34 6.86
CA ASN A 453 -9.18 -54.15 8.23
C ASN A 453 -8.71 -52.72 8.49
N ARG A 454 -9.13 -51.75 7.67
CA ARG A 454 -8.70 -50.34 7.76
C ARG A 454 -9.77 -49.33 7.34
N THR A 455 -11.04 -49.69 7.47
CA THR A 455 -12.16 -48.84 7.06
C THR A 455 -12.69 -47.99 8.20
N ASP A 456 -12.72 -48.54 9.41
CA ASP A 456 -13.43 -47.93 10.53
C ASP A 456 -12.49 -47.60 11.70
N ILE A 457 -12.89 -46.66 12.55
CA ILE A 457 -12.19 -46.30 13.78
C ILE A 457 -12.03 -47.50 14.72
N GLU A 458 -12.97 -48.45 14.67
CA GLU A 458 -12.90 -49.71 15.44
C GLU A 458 -11.73 -50.60 15.00
N ASP A 459 -11.28 -50.51 13.74
CA ASP A 459 -10.11 -51.24 13.27
C ASP A 459 -8.83 -50.68 13.91
N ILE A 460 -8.77 -49.36 14.10
CA ILE A 460 -7.67 -48.68 14.80
C ILE A 460 -7.67 -49.07 16.29
N LYS A 461 -8.83 -49.11 16.94
CA LYS A 461 -8.95 -49.51 18.35
C LYS A 461 -8.50 -50.96 18.58
N ARG A 462 -8.81 -51.86 17.64
CA ARG A 462 -8.46 -53.28 17.70
C ARG A 462 -7.04 -53.60 17.23
N LEU A 463 -6.27 -52.61 16.77
CA LEU A 463 -4.88 -52.79 16.33
C LEU A 463 -4.07 -53.47 17.43
N ARG A 464 -3.49 -54.63 17.13
CA ARG A 464 -2.73 -55.45 18.08
C ARG A 464 -1.29 -54.95 18.16
N ILE A 465 -0.88 -54.54 19.35
CA ILE A 465 0.46 -54.04 19.65
C ILE A 465 1.22 -55.10 20.46
N PRO A 466 2.39 -55.56 19.99
CA PRO A 466 3.25 -56.45 20.76
C PRO A 466 3.90 -55.71 21.94
N ILE A 467 3.87 -56.32 23.13
CA ILE A 467 4.56 -55.80 24.33
C ILE A 467 5.83 -56.60 24.64
N PRO A 468 6.80 -56.01 25.37
CA PRO A 468 7.95 -56.73 25.91
C PRO A 468 7.45 -57.92 26.78
N GLY A 469 7.65 -59.14 26.29
CA GLY A 469 7.05 -60.36 26.86
C GLY A 469 6.22 -61.19 25.87
N GLY A 470 6.03 -60.74 24.63
CA GLY A 470 5.47 -61.52 23.53
C GLY A 470 3.93 -61.58 23.48
N GLN A 471 3.25 -61.03 24.48
CA GLN A 471 1.79 -60.84 24.46
C GLN A 471 1.41 -59.67 23.52
N GLN A 472 0.16 -59.65 23.07
CA GLN A 472 -0.38 -58.57 22.24
C GLN A 472 -1.62 -57.95 22.90
N ILE A 473 -1.63 -56.62 22.98
CA ILE A 473 -2.75 -55.85 23.52
C ILE A 473 -3.35 -54.94 22.45
N PRO A 474 -4.66 -54.62 22.50
CA PRO A 474 -5.25 -53.67 21.57
C PRO A 474 -4.77 -52.24 21.87
N LEU A 475 -4.67 -51.40 20.83
CA LEU A 475 -4.25 -50.01 20.96
C LEU A 475 -5.16 -49.18 21.89
N SER A 476 -6.44 -49.56 22.03
CA SER A 476 -7.39 -48.93 22.94
C SER A 476 -6.98 -48.97 24.43
N GLU A 477 -6.13 -49.91 24.83
CA GLU A 477 -5.57 -49.95 26.19
C GLU A 477 -4.49 -48.88 26.42
N LEU A 478 -3.82 -48.47 25.35
CA LEU A 478 -2.68 -47.55 25.35
C LEU A 478 -3.06 -46.11 24.95
N ALA A 479 -4.18 -45.91 24.24
CA ALA A 479 -4.62 -44.60 23.75
C ALA A 479 -6.15 -44.45 23.81
N ASP A 480 -6.62 -43.21 23.93
CA ASP A 480 -8.02 -42.85 23.65
C ASP A 480 -8.17 -42.46 22.18
N ILE A 481 -9.09 -43.10 21.47
CA ILE A 481 -9.24 -42.99 20.01
C ILE A 481 -10.66 -42.53 19.71
N ARG A 482 -10.79 -41.31 19.19
CA ARG A 482 -12.08 -40.64 18.97
C ARG A 482 -12.07 -39.77 17.72
N TYR A 483 -13.23 -39.50 17.17
CA TYR A 483 -13.39 -38.45 16.16
C TYR A 483 -13.21 -37.09 16.83
N SER A 484 -12.49 -36.21 16.14
CA SER A 484 -12.33 -34.81 16.52
C SER A 484 -12.39 -33.97 15.26
N GLN A 485 -12.74 -32.69 15.41
CA GLN A 485 -12.47 -31.71 14.37
C GLN A 485 -11.07 -31.14 14.56
N GLY A 486 -10.42 -30.80 13.46
CA GLY A 486 -9.14 -30.12 13.42
C GLY A 486 -9.18 -28.95 12.43
N PRO A 487 -8.12 -28.12 12.42
CA PRO A 487 -7.95 -27.13 11.37
C PRO A 487 -7.72 -27.85 10.04
N ALA A 488 -8.43 -27.41 8.99
CA ALA A 488 -8.25 -27.91 7.63
C ALA A 488 -6.97 -27.36 7.01
N LYS A 489 -6.73 -26.07 7.24
CA LYS A 489 -5.64 -25.29 6.71
C LYS A 489 -5.30 -24.20 7.71
N ILE A 490 -4.02 -23.94 7.92
CA ILE A 490 -3.57 -22.81 8.75
C ILE A 490 -2.85 -21.81 7.84
N SER A 491 -3.61 -20.85 7.34
CA SER A 491 -3.11 -19.77 6.50
C SER A 491 -2.37 -18.74 7.34
N ARG A 492 -1.17 -18.36 6.89
CA ARG A 492 -0.34 -17.35 7.54
C ARG A 492 0.18 -16.35 6.52
N GLU A 493 0.29 -15.11 6.95
CA GLU A 493 0.92 -14.03 6.19
C GLU A 493 1.77 -13.22 7.18
N ASN A 494 3.04 -12.99 6.85
CA ASN A 494 4.02 -12.38 7.76
C ASN A 494 4.03 -13.01 9.16
N THR A 495 3.95 -14.34 9.24
CA THR A 495 3.87 -15.17 10.47
C THR A 495 2.59 -15.07 11.29
N HIS A 496 1.68 -14.15 10.97
CA HIS A 496 0.37 -14.04 11.61
C HIS A 496 -0.64 -15.00 10.98
N ARG A 497 -1.45 -15.66 11.81
CA ARG A 497 -2.57 -16.49 11.34
C ARG A 497 -3.67 -15.59 10.80
N ARG A 498 -4.29 -16.01 9.69
CA ARG A 498 -5.40 -15.29 9.07
C ARG A 498 -6.49 -16.22 8.56
N VAL A 499 -7.69 -15.67 8.45
CA VAL A 499 -8.80 -16.23 7.67
C VAL A 499 -9.22 -15.19 6.64
N VAL A 500 -9.50 -15.62 5.41
CA VAL A 500 -9.88 -14.74 4.31
C VAL A 500 -11.35 -14.91 3.96
N VAL A 501 -12.06 -13.79 3.83
CA VAL A 501 -13.32 -13.73 3.09
C VAL A 501 -13.01 -13.19 1.70
N SER A 502 -13.18 -14.03 0.69
CA SER A 502 -12.96 -13.74 -0.72
C SER A 502 -14.24 -13.24 -1.37
N ILE A 503 -14.14 -12.18 -2.17
CA ILE A 503 -15.27 -11.54 -2.86
C ILE A 503 -14.84 -11.20 -4.28
N ASN A 504 -15.65 -11.58 -5.26
CA ASN A 504 -15.51 -11.15 -6.65
C ASN A 504 -16.48 -10.02 -6.94
N VAL A 505 -16.04 -9.00 -7.65
CA VAL A 505 -16.87 -7.83 -7.91
C VAL A 505 -17.65 -8.04 -9.21
N ARG A 506 -18.96 -7.83 -9.19
CA ARG A 506 -19.81 -7.94 -10.39
C ARG A 506 -20.68 -6.71 -10.57
N ASN A 507 -20.83 -6.25 -11.81
CA ASN A 507 -21.74 -5.17 -12.19
C ASN A 507 -21.57 -3.86 -11.39
N ARG A 508 -20.36 -3.63 -10.84
CA ARG A 508 -20.01 -2.45 -10.04
C ARG A 508 -18.49 -2.26 -10.03
N ASP A 509 -18.03 -1.07 -9.66
CA ASP A 509 -16.60 -0.81 -9.53
C ASP A 509 -16.03 -1.32 -8.20
N LEU A 510 -14.78 -1.76 -8.25
CA LEU A 510 -14.07 -2.37 -7.13
C LEU A 510 -13.95 -1.40 -5.94
N GLN A 511 -13.62 -0.13 -6.18
CA GLN A 511 -13.41 0.84 -5.11
C GLN A 511 -14.69 1.12 -4.32
N SER A 512 -15.84 1.27 -4.98
CA SER A 512 -17.12 1.50 -4.29
C SER A 512 -17.56 0.30 -3.47
N VAL A 513 -17.40 -0.92 -3.99
CA VAL A 513 -17.74 -2.14 -3.25
C VAL A 513 -16.89 -2.28 -1.99
N VAL A 514 -15.58 -2.03 -2.07
CA VAL A 514 -14.71 -2.06 -0.88
C VAL A 514 -15.10 -1.01 0.14
N LYS A 515 -15.47 0.22 -0.28
CA LYS A 515 -15.94 1.26 0.66
C LYS A 515 -17.23 0.85 1.38
N ASP A 516 -18.17 0.22 0.68
CA ASP A 516 -19.40 -0.28 1.29
C ASP A 516 -19.11 -1.44 2.26
N ILE A 517 -18.18 -2.35 1.90
CA ILE A 517 -17.72 -3.42 2.78
C ILE A 517 -17.05 -2.85 4.04
N GLN A 518 -16.14 -1.89 3.89
CA GLN A 518 -15.47 -1.21 5.00
C GLN A 518 -16.49 -0.58 5.95
N ALA A 519 -17.43 0.20 5.41
CA ALA A 519 -18.48 0.82 6.20
C ALA A 519 -19.39 -0.23 6.89
N ALA A 520 -19.69 -1.34 6.24
CA ALA A 520 -20.50 -2.41 6.84
C ALA A 520 -19.77 -3.07 8.02
N ILE A 521 -18.50 -3.40 7.86
CA ILE A 521 -17.67 -4.04 8.89
C ILE A 521 -17.44 -3.09 10.07
N ASP A 522 -17.04 -1.84 9.82
CA ASP A 522 -16.73 -0.86 10.87
C ASP A 522 -17.96 -0.52 11.75
N ASN A 523 -19.17 -0.57 11.17
CA ASN A 523 -20.41 -0.26 11.89
C ASN A 523 -21.00 -1.47 12.65
N HIS A 524 -20.78 -2.70 12.19
CA HIS A 524 -21.47 -3.89 12.72
C HIS A 524 -20.57 -4.87 13.46
N VAL A 525 -19.25 -4.83 13.23
CA VAL A 525 -18.32 -5.84 13.76
C VAL A 525 -17.29 -5.21 14.70
N THR A 526 -17.29 -5.64 15.96
CA THR A 526 -16.25 -5.28 16.94
C THR A 526 -15.26 -6.42 17.14
N PHE A 527 -13.96 -6.13 17.10
CA PHE A 527 -12.87 -7.09 17.29
C PHE A 527 -12.33 -7.10 18.73
N LYS A 528 -11.79 -8.25 19.16
CA LYS A 528 -11.04 -8.36 20.42
C LYS A 528 -9.63 -7.78 20.24
N PRO A 529 -8.98 -7.31 21.32
CA PRO A 529 -7.58 -6.91 21.26
C PRO A 529 -6.70 -8.03 20.67
N GLY A 530 -5.82 -7.67 19.73
CA GLY A 530 -4.98 -8.63 19.01
C GLY A 530 -5.60 -9.22 17.73
N THR A 531 -6.84 -8.84 17.39
CA THR A 531 -7.47 -9.16 16.09
C THR A 531 -7.64 -7.89 15.27
N TYR A 532 -7.29 -7.94 13.98
CA TYR A 532 -7.43 -6.81 13.05
C TYR A 532 -7.81 -7.28 11.64
N VAL A 533 -8.29 -6.37 10.82
CA VAL A 533 -8.73 -6.64 9.44
C VAL A 533 -7.92 -5.80 8.46
N GLU A 534 -7.51 -6.42 7.37
CA GLU A 534 -6.91 -5.74 6.21
C GLU A 534 -7.67 -6.12 4.93
N TYR A 535 -7.64 -5.22 3.96
CA TYR A 535 -8.31 -5.40 2.67
C TYR A 535 -7.25 -5.60 1.59
N GLY A 536 -7.16 -6.82 1.08
CA GLY A 536 -6.24 -7.22 0.01
C GLY A 536 -6.95 -7.49 -1.31
N GLY A 537 -6.25 -8.18 -2.20
CA GLY A 537 -6.72 -8.44 -3.57
C GLY A 537 -6.31 -7.32 -4.52
N GLN A 538 -7.04 -7.14 -5.62
CA GLN A 538 -6.82 -6.06 -6.58
C GLN A 538 -6.99 -4.66 -5.96
N PHE A 539 -7.74 -4.54 -4.86
CA PHE A 539 -7.87 -3.30 -4.10
C PHE A 539 -6.53 -2.77 -3.58
N GLU A 540 -5.67 -3.66 -3.09
CA GLU A 540 -4.34 -3.30 -2.58
C GLU A 540 -3.49 -2.70 -3.71
N ASN A 541 -3.52 -3.34 -4.89
CA ASN A 541 -2.85 -2.84 -6.09
C ASN A 541 -3.42 -1.50 -6.56
N LEU A 542 -4.75 -1.33 -6.50
CA LEU A 542 -5.40 -0.05 -6.79
C LEU A 542 -4.95 1.05 -5.81
N GLN A 543 -4.88 0.76 -4.51
CA GLN A 543 -4.46 1.73 -3.49
C GLN A 543 -2.99 2.12 -3.67
N ASN A 544 -2.11 1.14 -3.92
CA ASN A 544 -0.69 1.37 -4.22
C ASN A 544 -0.50 2.22 -5.48
N ALA A 545 -1.19 1.88 -6.57
CA ALA A 545 -1.14 2.65 -7.81
C ALA A 545 -1.70 4.06 -7.64
N THR A 546 -2.81 4.22 -6.92
CA THR A 546 -3.43 5.52 -6.63
C THR A 546 -2.48 6.40 -5.82
N ASN A 547 -1.90 5.88 -4.73
CA ASN A 547 -0.92 6.59 -3.91
C ASN A 547 0.29 7.04 -4.72
N ARG A 548 0.73 6.21 -5.68
CA ARG A 548 1.82 6.57 -6.57
C ARG A 548 1.43 7.63 -7.60
N LEU A 549 0.25 7.52 -8.21
CA LEU A 549 -0.28 8.50 -9.17
C LEU A 549 -0.53 9.86 -8.52
N LEU A 550 -0.95 9.89 -7.26
CA LEU A 550 -1.07 11.11 -6.46
C LEU A 550 0.24 11.89 -6.36
N ILE A 551 1.39 11.22 -6.49
CA ILE A 551 2.73 11.84 -6.52
C ILE A 551 3.19 12.06 -7.97
N ALA A 552 3.01 11.06 -8.84
CA ALA A 552 3.51 11.07 -10.20
C ALA A 552 2.85 12.15 -11.08
N VAL A 553 1.53 12.35 -10.95
CA VAL A 553 0.79 13.35 -11.74
C VAL A 553 1.23 14.78 -11.40
N PRO A 554 1.32 15.21 -10.12
CA PRO A 554 1.87 16.53 -9.79
C PRO A 554 3.31 16.73 -10.27
N VAL A 555 4.17 15.71 -10.18
CA VAL A 555 5.53 15.77 -10.72
C VAL A 555 5.52 15.96 -12.23
N ALA A 556 4.66 15.24 -12.97
CA ALA A 556 4.48 15.42 -14.41
C ALA A 556 4.07 16.85 -14.76
N LEU A 557 3.06 17.38 -14.05
CA LEU A 557 2.57 18.75 -14.24
C LEU A 557 3.65 19.80 -13.95
N LEU A 558 4.43 19.61 -12.88
CA LEU A 558 5.54 20.48 -12.53
C LEU A 558 6.64 20.44 -13.61
N LEU A 559 6.98 19.25 -14.12
CA LEU A 559 7.93 19.11 -15.22
C LEU A 559 7.42 19.79 -16.50
N ILE A 560 6.16 19.57 -16.89
CA ILE A 560 5.54 20.28 -18.03
C ILE A 560 5.71 21.80 -17.85
N PHE A 561 5.39 22.32 -16.66
CA PHE A 561 5.47 23.74 -16.39
C PHE A 561 6.90 24.29 -16.51
N ILE A 562 7.89 23.58 -15.95
CA ILE A 562 9.32 23.94 -16.06
C ILE A 562 9.75 23.98 -17.53
N PHE A 563 9.38 22.97 -18.31
CA PHE A 563 9.75 22.90 -19.72
C PHE A 563 9.06 23.97 -20.57
N LEU A 564 7.79 24.27 -20.29
CA LEU A 564 7.09 25.41 -20.89
C LEU A 564 7.78 26.73 -20.56
N HIS A 565 8.23 26.91 -19.31
CA HIS A 565 8.98 28.09 -18.91
C HIS A 565 10.31 28.22 -19.68
N PHE A 566 11.06 27.12 -19.85
CA PHE A 566 12.29 27.13 -20.64
C PHE A 566 12.06 27.36 -22.13
N ALA A 567 11.00 26.78 -22.71
CA ALA A 567 10.68 26.95 -24.11
C ALA A 567 10.33 28.41 -24.47
N PHE A 568 9.48 29.05 -23.67
CA PHE A 568 9.00 30.41 -23.97
C PHE A 568 9.80 31.52 -23.29
N LYS A 569 10.70 31.18 -22.35
CA LYS A 569 11.44 32.12 -21.51
C LYS A 569 10.54 33.18 -20.85
N SER A 570 9.29 32.80 -20.58
CA SER A 570 8.22 33.70 -20.13
C SER A 570 7.28 32.94 -19.20
N PHE A 571 7.20 33.40 -17.96
CA PHE A 571 6.31 32.81 -16.94
C PHE A 571 4.83 33.00 -17.30
N LYS A 572 4.49 34.13 -17.95
CA LYS A 572 3.12 34.41 -18.39
C LYS A 572 2.67 33.43 -19.47
N ASP A 573 3.53 33.19 -20.46
CA ASP A 573 3.22 32.30 -21.58
C ASP A 573 3.12 30.85 -21.10
N ALA A 574 4.00 30.45 -20.18
CA ALA A 574 3.97 29.12 -19.56
C ALA A 574 2.65 28.87 -18.81
N ILE A 575 2.22 29.80 -17.93
CA ILE A 575 0.94 29.67 -17.21
C ILE A 575 -0.24 29.60 -18.18
N MET A 576 -0.26 30.47 -19.18
CA MET A 576 -1.36 30.53 -20.14
C MET A 576 -1.49 29.20 -20.89
N ILE A 577 -0.40 28.64 -21.41
CA ILE A 577 -0.42 27.32 -22.07
C ILE A 577 -0.77 26.20 -21.08
N PHE A 578 -0.25 26.28 -19.85
CA PHE A 578 -0.55 25.30 -18.80
C PHE A 578 -2.04 25.22 -18.46
N THR A 579 -2.81 26.32 -18.63
CA THR A 579 -4.27 26.26 -18.45
C THR A 579 -4.95 25.28 -19.40
N ALA A 580 -4.39 24.96 -20.57
CA ALA A 580 -4.98 24.02 -21.51
C ALA A 580 -5.13 22.60 -20.93
N ILE A 581 -4.33 22.23 -19.92
CA ILE A 581 -4.35 20.91 -19.27
C ILE A 581 -5.68 20.68 -18.53
N PRO A 582 -6.11 21.50 -17.55
CA PRO A 582 -7.43 21.37 -16.96
C PRO A 582 -8.61 21.49 -17.94
N LEU A 583 -8.46 22.20 -19.06
CA LEU A 583 -9.52 22.25 -20.08
C LEU A 583 -9.61 20.92 -20.86
N ALA A 584 -8.50 20.20 -21.01
CA ALA A 584 -8.47 18.88 -21.63
C ALA A 584 -9.06 17.78 -20.72
N THR A 585 -8.90 17.86 -19.40
CA THR A 585 -9.47 16.85 -18.48
C THR A 585 -11.00 16.78 -18.56
N VAL A 586 -11.67 17.90 -18.84
CA VAL A 586 -13.13 18.02 -18.95
C VAL A 586 -13.72 16.95 -19.87
N GLY A 587 -13.22 16.83 -21.10
CA GLY A 587 -13.76 15.87 -22.05
C GLY A 587 -13.36 14.43 -21.77
N GLY A 588 -12.18 14.20 -21.20
CA GLY A 588 -11.75 12.85 -20.82
C GLY A 588 -12.66 12.27 -19.73
N VAL A 589 -12.92 13.04 -18.66
CA VAL A 589 -13.84 12.63 -17.58
C VAL A 589 -15.27 12.49 -18.09
N LEU A 590 -15.73 13.42 -18.93
CA LEU A 590 -17.09 13.39 -19.46
C LEU A 590 -17.33 12.15 -20.34
N LEU A 591 -16.38 11.77 -21.20
CA LEU A 591 -16.55 10.54 -22.00
C LEU A 591 -16.44 9.27 -21.17
N LEU A 592 -15.58 9.22 -20.14
CA LEU A 592 -15.57 8.08 -19.22
C LEU A 592 -16.94 7.92 -18.54
N TRP A 593 -17.52 9.03 -18.07
CA TRP A 593 -18.83 9.02 -17.43
C TRP A 593 -19.97 8.63 -18.39
N ILE A 594 -20.00 9.16 -19.62
CA ILE A 594 -21.02 8.80 -20.62
C ILE A 594 -20.94 7.34 -21.03
N ARG A 595 -19.73 6.77 -21.07
CA ARG A 595 -19.50 5.36 -21.42
C ARG A 595 -19.60 4.40 -20.24
N ASP A 596 -19.94 4.91 -19.06
CA ASP A 596 -20.02 4.15 -17.82
C ASP A 596 -18.74 3.36 -17.51
N MET A 597 -17.59 3.99 -17.77
CA MET A 597 -16.27 3.40 -17.52
C MET A 597 -15.68 3.98 -16.22
N PRO A 598 -15.29 3.11 -15.24
CA PRO A 598 -14.62 3.57 -14.04
C PRO A 598 -13.23 4.12 -14.35
N PHE A 599 -12.69 4.87 -13.40
CA PHE A 599 -11.32 5.36 -13.46
C PHE A 599 -10.35 4.22 -13.16
N SER A 600 -9.53 3.86 -14.14
CA SER A 600 -8.47 2.84 -14.03
C SER A 600 -7.07 3.41 -14.21
N VAL A 601 -6.03 2.64 -13.88
CA VAL A 601 -4.64 3.06 -14.15
C VAL A 601 -4.42 3.32 -15.64
N SER A 602 -5.06 2.55 -16.53
CA SER A 602 -5.06 2.78 -17.98
C SER A 602 -5.66 4.13 -18.36
N ALA A 603 -6.78 4.51 -17.73
CA ALA A 603 -7.38 5.84 -17.92
C ALA A 603 -6.46 6.96 -17.41
N GLY A 604 -5.79 6.75 -16.28
CA GLY A 604 -4.78 7.65 -15.73
C GLY A 604 -3.61 7.90 -16.69
N VAL A 605 -3.08 6.83 -17.31
CA VAL A 605 -2.07 6.95 -18.37
C VAL A 605 -2.60 7.72 -19.58
N GLY A 606 -3.87 7.50 -19.95
CA GLY A 606 -4.55 8.27 -20.99
C GLY A 606 -4.59 9.79 -20.70
N PHE A 607 -4.89 10.19 -19.46
CA PHE A 607 -4.84 11.61 -19.06
C PHE A 607 -3.42 12.18 -19.14
N ILE A 608 -2.43 11.43 -18.68
CA ILE A 608 -1.02 11.82 -18.76
C ILE A 608 -0.63 12.05 -20.22
N ALA A 609 -0.94 11.12 -21.13
CA ALA A 609 -0.71 11.28 -22.56
C ALA A 609 -1.43 12.51 -23.14
N LEU A 610 -2.70 12.69 -22.79
CA LEU A 610 -3.52 13.83 -23.19
C LEU A 610 -2.91 15.18 -22.78
N PHE A 611 -2.30 15.29 -21.60
CA PHE A 611 -1.67 16.53 -21.15
C PHE A 611 -0.54 16.97 -22.06
N GLY A 612 0.30 16.03 -22.51
CA GLY A 612 1.37 16.32 -23.46
C GLY A 612 0.83 16.87 -24.79
N ILE A 613 -0.23 16.24 -25.33
CA ILE A 613 -0.82 16.64 -26.62
C ILE A 613 -1.56 17.99 -26.51
N ALA A 614 -2.32 18.19 -25.43
CA ALA A 614 -3.03 19.45 -25.19
C ALA A 614 -2.04 20.62 -25.09
N VAL A 615 -0.90 20.41 -24.43
CA VAL A 615 0.17 21.39 -24.34
C VAL A 615 0.78 21.67 -25.72
N LEU A 616 1.07 20.65 -26.52
CA LEU A 616 1.60 20.81 -27.88
C LEU A 616 0.71 21.70 -28.76
N ASN A 617 -0.60 21.43 -28.76
CA ASN A 617 -1.56 22.26 -29.49
C ASN A 617 -1.55 23.73 -29.02
N GLY A 618 -1.42 23.96 -27.71
CA GLY A 618 -1.29 25.31 -27.13
C GLY A 618 0.00 26.03 -27.54
N ILE A 619 1.13 25.33 -27.57
CA ILE A 619 2.45 25.87 -27.96
C ILE A 619 2.41 26.42 -29.38
N VAL A 620 1.92 25.62 -30.33
CA VAL A 620 1.89 25.96 -31.75
C VAL A 620 1.02 27.19 -32.02
N LEU A 621 -0.11 27.33 -31.33
CA LEU A 621 -0.99 28.49 -31.46
C LEU A 621 -0.34 29.77 -30.92
N ILE A 622 0.25 29.71 -29.72
CA ILE A 622 0.89 30.89 -29.10
C ILE A 622 2.12 31.35 -29.88
N GLU A 623 2.94 30.42 -30.38
CA GLU A 623 4.10 30.76 -31.19
C GLU A 623 3.71 31.53 -32.47
N HIS A 624 2.63 31.12 -33.13
CA HIS A 624 2.10 31.83 -34.29
C HIS A 624 1.57 33.22 -33.96
N LEU A 625 0.85 33.37 -32.85
CA LEU A 625 0.38 34.68 -32.38
C LEU A 625 1.56 35.62 -32.09
N LYS A 626 2.67 35.10 -31.52
CA LYS A 626 3.89 35.88 -31.27
C LYS A 626 4.61 36.25 -32.58
N GLU A 627 4.63 35.35 -33.57
CA GLU A 627 5.16 35.63 -34.90
C GLU A 627 4.39 36.77 -35.59
N LEU A 628 3.05 36.70 -35.60
CA LEU A 628 2.20 37.76 -36.17
C LEU A 628 2.39 39.11 -35.45
N LYS A 629 2.62 39.08 -34.14
CA LYS A 629 2.95 40.27 -33.36
C LYS A 629 4.28 40.89 -33.79
N HIS A 630 5.28 40.06 -34.03
CA HIS A 630 6.60 40.52 -34.47
C HIS A 630 6.57 41.10 -35.89
N ASN A 631 5.68 40.60 -36.74
CA ASN A 631 5.47 41.07 -38.12
C ASN A 631 4.63 42.38 -38.22
N GLY A 632 4.37 43.07 -37.12
CA GLY A 632 3.86 44.46 -37.13
C GLY A 632 2.33 44.64 -37.03
N VAL A 633 1.56 43.60 -36.73
CA VAL A 633 0.10 43.73 -36.48
C VAL A 633 -0.14 44.36 -35.11
N THR A 634 -0.63 45.61 -35.07
CA THR A 634 -0.72 46.42 -33.83
C THR A 634 -1.99 46.22 -33.02
N CYS A 635 -3.09 45.75 -33.63
CA CYS A 635 -4.35 45.47 -32.94
C CYS A 635 -4.39 44.01 -32.43
N VAL A 636 -4.45 43.82 -31.10
CA VAL A 636 -4.45 42.48 -30.46
C VAL A 636 -5.65 41.63 -30.91
N ARG A 637 -6.80 42.25 -31.18
CA ARG A 637 -8.02 41.55 -31.61
C ARG A 637 -7.91 41.03 -33.03
N ASP A 638 -7.35 41.83 -33.95
CA ASP A 638 -7.11 41.42 -35.34
C ASP A 638 -6.03 40.34 -35.40
N LEU A 639 -5.02 40.46 -34.54
CA LEU A 639 -3.97 39.45 -34.37
C LEU A 639 -4.53 38.09 -33.93
N ILE A 640 -5.47 38.08 -32.96
CA ILE A 640 -6.14 36.85 -32.50
C ILE A 640 -7.00 36.25 -33.62
N ILE A 641 -7.84 37.06 -34.28
CA ILE A 641 -8.75 36.58 -35.33
C ILE A 641 -7.95 36.03 -36.52
N GLN A 642 -6.91 36.74 -36.95
CA GLN A 642 -6.05 36.30 -38.05
C GLN A 642 -5.25 35.05 -37.65
N GLY A 643 -4.60 35.07 -36.49
CA GLY A 643 -3.76 33.95 -36.05
C GLY A 643 -4.52 32.66 -35.77
N THR A 644 -5.72 32.75 -35.18
CA THR A 644 -6.59 31.58 -35.01
C THR A 644 -7.15 31.07 -36.32
N LYS A 645 -7.47 31.96 -37.28
CA LYS A 645 -7.90 31.55 -38.62
C LYS A 645 -6.79 30.82 -39.37
N ASP A 646 -5.55 31.31 -39.31
CA ASP A 646 -4.39 30.65 -39.93
C ASP A 646 -4.12 29.27 -39.32
N ARG A 647 -4.35 29.11 -38.01
CA ARG A 647 -4.06 27.87 -37.27
C ARG A 647 -5.20 26.89 -37.17
N LEU A 648 -6.43 27.26 -37.53
CA LEU A 648 -7.58 26.37 -37.49
C LEU A 648 -7.36 25.08 -38.30
N ARG A 649 -6.80 25.19 -39.51
CA ARG A 649 -6.54 24.02 -40.37
C ARG A 649 -5.47 23.10 -39.76
N PRO A 650 -4.25 23.56 -39.42
CA PRO A 650 -3.27 22.72 -38.76
C PRO A 650 -3.80 22.04 -37.49
N VAL A 651 -4.46 22.80 -36.61
CA VAL A 651 -4.96 22.28 -35.33
C VAL A 651 -6.07 21.24 -35.52
N MET A 652 -7.00 21.45 -36.47
CA MET A 652 -8.02 20.43 -36.78
C MET A 652 -7.41 19.17 -37.41
N LEU A 653 -6.34 19.32 -38.18
CA LEU A 653 -5.64 18.18 -38.78
C LEU A 653 -4.96 17.33 -37.71
N THR A 654 -4.21 17.95 -36.80
CA THR A 654 -3.47 17.25 -35.76
C THR A 654 -4.41 16.62 -34.74
N ALA A 655 -5.37 17.38 -34.22
CA ALA A 655 -6.36 16.87 -33.28
C ALA A 655 -7.28 15.82 -33.91
N GLY A 656 -7.67 16.01 -35.17
CA GLY A 656 -8.49 15.06 -35.93
C GLY A 656 -7.74 13.75 -36.19
N ALA A 657 -6.48 13.82 -36.61
CA ALA A 657 -5.66 12.64 -36.84
C ALA A 657 -5.43 11.85 -35.53
N ALA A 658 -5.09 12.53 -34.43
CA ALA A 658 -4.92 11.90 -33.11
C ALA A 658 -6.22 11.28 -32.58
N ALA A 659 -7.33 12.02 -32.56
CA ALA A 659 -8.60 11.49 -32.06
C ALA A 659 -9.10 10.31 -32.90
N MET A 660 -8.96 10.38 -34.23
CA MET A 660 -9.40 9.30 -35.12
C MET A 660 -8.44 8.10 -35.12
N GLY A 661 -7.15 8.30 -34.82
CA GLY A 661 -6.18 7.21 -34.65
C GLY A 661 -6.48 6.31 -33.46
N PHE A 662 -6.96 6.88 -32.35
CA PHE A 662 -7.45 6.13 -31.18
C PHE A 662 -8.85 5.52 -31.35
N LEU A 663 -9.63 5.95 -32.35
CA LEU A 663 -11.02 5.51 -32.52
C LEU A 663 -11.19 3.98 -32.61
N PRO A 664 -10.40 3.24 -33.42
CA PRO A 664 -10.46 1.77 -33.43
C PRO A 664 -10.31 1.16 -32.05
N MET A 665 -9.33 1.63 -31.28
CA MET A 665 -9.04 1.11 -29.93
C MET A 665 -10.17 1.43 -28.94
N ALA A 666 -10.82 2.58 -29.10
CA ALA A 666 -11.94 2.98 -28.25
C ALA A 666 -13.21 2.13 -28.49
N ILE A 667 -13.40 1.56 -29.69
CA ILE A 667 -14.60 0.80 -30.08
C ILE A 667 -14.34 -0.72 -30.08
N SER A 668 -13.09 -1.14 -30.26
CA SER A 668 -12.71 -2.55 -30.43
C SER A 668 -13.29 -3.46 -29.35
N THR A 669 -13.98 -4.53 -29.76
CA THR A 669 -14.58 -5.55 -28.89
C THR A 669 -13.73 -6.82 -28.80
N GLY A 670 -12.52 -6.83 -29.37
CA GLY A 670 -11.63 -7.98 -29.36
C GLY A 670 -10.97 -8.23 -28.01
N ALA A 671 -10.45 -9.44 -27.80
CA ALA A 671 -9.79 -9.83 -26.56
C ALA A 671 -8.58 -8.91 -26.25
N GLY A 672 -8.57 -8.32 -25.06
CA GLY A 672 -7.53 -7.39 -24.61
C GLY A 672 -7.81 -5.92 -24.97
N ALA A 673 -8.86 -5.63 -25.73
CA ALA A 673 -9.24 -4.24 -25.99
C ALA A 673 -9.70 -3.51 -24.70
N GLU A 674 -10.10 -4.24 -23.67
CA GLU A 674 -10.55 -3.73 -22.37
C GLU A 674 -9.54 -2.78 -21.74
N VAL A 675 -8.24 -3.08 -21.88
CA VAL A 675 -7.18 -2.24 -21.32
C VAL A 675 -6.96 -0.96 -22.16
N GLN A 676 -7.23 -1.03 -23.47
CA GLN A 676 -7.04 0.07 -24.42
C GLN A 676 -8.21 1.06 -24.43
N ARG A 677 -9.44 0.57 -24.24
CA ARG A 677 -10.67 1.39 -24.34
C ARG A 677 -10.67 2.60 -23.39
N PRO A 678 -10.36 2.48 -22.08
CA PRO A 678 -10.36 3.65 -21.18
C PRO A 678 -9.29 4.67 -21.57
N LEU A 679 -8.09 4.20 -21.94
CA LEU A 679 -6.99 5.04 -22.40
C LEU A 679 -7.40 5.84 -23.64
N ALA A 680 -7.92 5.16 -24.66
CA ALA A 680 -8.36 5.78 -25.92
C ALA A 680 -9.54 6.74 -25.70
N THR A 681 -10.51 6.35 -24.85
CA THR A 681 -11.69 7.18 -24.52
C THR A 681 -11.29 8.52 -23.89
N VAL A 682 -10.37 8.48 -22.93
CA VAL A 682 -9.87 9.70 -22.27
C VAL A 682 -9.18 10.62 -23.27
N VAL A 683 -8.30 10.07 -24.12
CA VAL A 683 -7.57 10.87 -25.11
C VAL A 683 -8.52 11.47 -26.14
N ILE A 684 -9.46 10.70 -26.69
CA ILE A 684 -10.43 11.20 -27.69
C ILE A 684 -11.29 12.33 -27.11
N GLY A 685 -11.90 12.11 -25.94
CA GLY A 685 -12.76 13.10 -25.31
C GLY A 685 -11.99 14.34 -24.91
N GLY A 686 -10.79 14.13 -24.38
CA GLY A 686 -9.87 15.18 -24.02
C GLY A 686 -9.43 16.02 -25.21
N LEU A 687 -9.08 15.40 -26.34
CA LEU A 687 -8.70 16.13 -27.56
C LEU A 687 -9.87 16.90 -28.15
N PHE A 688 -11.07 16.33 -28.17
CA PHE A 688 -12.26 17.01 -28.67
C PHE A 688 -12.54 18.30 -27.88
N THR A 689 -12.60 18.20 -26.55
CA THR A 689 -12.83 19.36 -25.68
C THR A 689 -11.65 20.31 -25.66
N SER A 690 -10.41 19.82 -25.51
CA SER A 690 -9.19 20.62 -25.53
C SER A 690 -9.06 21.42 -26.81
N THR A 691 -9.38 20.85 -27.98
CA THR A 691 -9.26 21.57 -29.26
C THR A 691 -10.27 22.72 -29.36
N MET A 692 -11.54 22.48 -29.01
CA MET A 692 -12.56 23.54 -28.98
C MET A 692 -12.19 24.63 -27.98
N LEU A 693 -11.84 24.23 -26.75
CA LEU A 693 -11.57 25.15 -25.65
C LEU A 693 -10.26 25.90 -25.86
N THR A 694 -9.21 25.27 -26.40
CA THR A 694 -7.92 25.91 -26.67
C THR A 694 -8.04 26.93 -27.80
N MET A 695 -8.78 26.63 -28.88
CA MET A 695 -9.00 27.59 -29.97
C MET A 695 -9.87 28.79 -29.60
N ILE A 696 -10.55 28.76 -28.44
CA ILE A 696 -11.43 29.86 -27.99
C ILE A 696 -10.85 30.52 -26.72
N ALA A 697 -10.64 29.77 -25.66
CA ALA A 697 -10.20 30.27 -24.36
C ALA A 697 -8.74 30.75 -24.36
N LEU A 698 -7.83 30.03 -25.03
CA LEU A 698 -6.40 30.39 -25.03
C LEU A 698 -6.14 31.76 -25.70
N PRO A 699 -6.72 32.10 -26.87
CA PRO A 699 -6.60 33.44 -27.43
C PRO A 699 -7.22 34.54 -26.56
N LEU A 700 -8.33 34.27 -25.87
CA LEU A 700 -8.93 35.24 -24.95
C LEU A 700 -8.03 35.49 -23.73
N LEU A 701 -7.39 34.44 -23.21
CA LEU A 701 -6.38 34.56 -22.17
C LEU A 701 -5.18 35.37 -22.70
N PHE A 702 -4.72 35.11 -23.93
CA PHE A 702 -3.66 35.90 -24.57
C PHE A 702 -4.00 37.39 -24.61
N GLU A 703 -5.23 37.75 -25.01
CA GLU A 703 -5.71 39.14 -25.00
C GLU A 703 -5.63 39.75 -23.59
N ILE A 704 -6.10 39.03 -22.57
CA ILE A 704 -6.13 39.50 -21.18
C ILE A 704 -4.70 39.67 -20.63
N PHE A 705 -3.80 38.74 -20.89
CA PHE A 705 -2.42 38.79 -20.39
C PHE A 705 -1.58 39.88 -21.09
N TYR A 706 -1.88 40.22 -22.34
CA TYR A 706 -1.13 41.21 -23.13
C TYR A 706 -1.73 42.63 -23.15
N ASN A 707 -3.04 42.84 -22.95
CA ASN A 707 -3.67 44.18 -22.90
C ASN A 707 -3.63 44.84 -21.51
N VAL A 708 -3.15 44.14 -20.47
CA VAL A 708 -3.29 44.60 -19.08
C VAL A 708 -1.95 45.15 -18.53
N VAL A 709 -1.88 46.47 -18.34
CA VAL A 709 -0.84 47.18 -17.54
C VAL A 709 -1.13 47.10 -16.03
N GLY A 710 -2.21 46.45 -15.60
CA GLY A 710 -2.49 46.20 -14.18
C GLY A 710 -3.72 45.33 -13.97
N ILE A 711 -3.55 44.18 -13.33
CA ILE A 711 -4.64 43.23 -13.05
C ILE A 711 -5.53 43.82 -11.95
N LYS A 712 -6.78 44.15 -12.28
CA LYS A 712 -7.89 44.31 -11.33
C LYS A 712 -8.89 43.16 -11.55
N LEU A 713 -8.65 42.02 -10.90
CA LEU A 713 -9.64 40.96 -10.73
C LEU A 713 -10.47 41.28 -9.48
N PHE A 714 -11.79 41.25 -9.60
CA PHE A 714 -12.74 41.33 -8.49
C PHE A 714 -13.75 40.17 -8.65
N PRO A 715 -14.21 39.48 -7.58
CA PRO A 715 -14.20 39.90 -6.18
C PRO A 715 -13.36 38.98 -5.28
N LEU A 716 -12.08 39.32 -5.08
CA LEU A 716 -11.30 38.90 -3.90
C LEU A 716 -10.35 40.07 -3.61
N ARG A 717 -10.70 40.88 -2.62
CA ARG A 717 -10.07 42.19 -2.34
C ARG A 717 -8.82 42.10 -1.47
N PHE A 718 -8.37 40.89 -1.18
CA PHE A 718 -7.11 40.63 -0.49
C PHE A 718 -6.09 40.15 -1.51
N ILE A 719 -4.83 40.55 -1.36
CA ILE A 719 -3.64 40.02 -2.03
C ILE A 719 -3.11 40.91 -3.19
N ARG A 720 -2.24 41.87 -2.82
CA ARG A 720 -1.54 42.76 -3.76
C ARG A 720 -0.02 42.75 -3.57
N THR A 721 0.55 41.58 -3.27
CA THR A 721 1.99 41.41 -3.07
C THR A 721 2.52 40.27 -3.94
N LYS A 722 3.64 40.47 -4.63
CA LYS A 722 4.29 39.47 -5.52
C LYS A 722 4.58 38.14 -4.80
N GLN A 723 4.71 38.17 -3.48
CA GLN A 723 4.87 37.00 -2.62
C GLN A 723 3.61 36.10 -2.59
N CYS A 724 2.43 36.64 -2.86
CA CYS A 724 1.20 35.87 -2.71
C CYS A 724 0.67 35.19 -3.98
N ILE A 725 1.12 35.59 -5.17
CA ILE A 725 0.91 34.80 -6.39
C ILE A 725 1.75 33.51 -6.34
N ILE A 726 2.90 33.58 -5.67
CA ILE A 726 3.70 32.40 -5.29
C ILE A 726 2.93 31.58 -4.22
N ILE A 727 2.26 32.22 -3.26
CA ILE A 727 1.41 31.52 -2.25
C ILE A 727 0.20 30.83 -2.89
N LEU A 728 -0.44 31.40 -3.90
CA LEU A 728 -1.56 30.75 -4.62
C LEU A 728 -1.08 29.53 -5.44
N LEU A 729 0.15 29.57 -5.97
CA LEU A 729 0.81 28.47 -6.68
C LEU A 729 1.35 27.39 -5.73
N VAL A 730 1.59 27.75 -4.47
CA VAL A 730 1.96 26.81 -3.38
C VAL A 730 0.70 26.15 -2.77
N LEU A 731 -0.51 26.70 -2.94
CA LEU A 731 -1.74 26.16 -2.33
C LEU A 731 -2.45 25.03 -3.11
N LEU A 732 -1.90 24.52 -4.21
CA LEU A 732 -2.41 23.34 -4.93
C LEU A 732 -1.24 22.52 -5.52
N PRO A 733 -0.89 21.31 -5.01
CA PRO A 733 -1.17 20.68 -3.74
C PRO A 733 0.12 20.60 -2.87
N SER A 734 0.29 21.53 -1.92
CA SER A 734 1.34 21.40 -0.89
C SER A 734 0.73 20.95 0.43
N PHE A 735 0.16 19.74 0.47
CA PHE A 735 -0.13 19.09 1.76
C PHE A 735 0.98 18.14 2.23
N SER A 736 2.16 18.19 1.61
CA SER A 736 3.28 17.30 1.99
C SER A 736 4.68 17.93 1.96
N LEU A 737 4.83 19.23 1.71
CA LEU A 737 6.15 19.89 1.64
C LEU A 737 6.54 20.75 2.87
N LEU A 738 5.81 20.66 3.97
CA LEU A 738 6.26 21.13 5.30
C LEU A 738 6.84 19.97 6.11
N ALA A 739 7.78 19.24 5.51
CA ALA A 739 8.66 18.33 6.21
C ALA A 739 10.10 18.82 6.02
N GLN A 740 10.39 20.04 6.48
CA GLN A 740 11.76 20.31 6.92
C GLN A 740 11.98 19.40 8.12
N ASN A 741 12.78 18.35 7.92
CA ASN A 741 13.15 17.43 8.98
C ASN A 741 13.80 18.24 10.11
N LYS A 742 13.04 18.45 11.18
CA LYS A 742 13.55 19.12 12.37
C LYS A 742 14.61 18.21 12.98
N GLU A 743 15.82 18.72 13.17
CA GLU A 743 16.84 18.00 13.92
C GLU A 743 16.42 18.00 15.39
N ILE A 744 16.28 16.81 15.98
CA ILE A 744 15.90 16.65 17.39
C ILE A 744 17.15 16.24 18.16
N LYS A 745 17.54 17.07 19.13
CA LYS A 745 18.62 16.75 20.08
C LYS A 745 18.13 15.79 21.16
N MET A 746 19.06 15.11 21.81
CA MET A 746 18.78 14.14 22.88
C MET A 746 17.86 14.70 23.99
N GLU A 747 18.12 15.92 24.45
CA GLU A 747 17.32 16.60 25.48
C GLU A 747 15.91 16.93 25.00
N ASP A 748 15.77 17.31 23.73
CA ASP A 748 14.48 17.56 23.10
C ASP A 748 13.67 16.27 23.01
N ALA A 749 14.31 15.15 22.65
CA ALA A 749 13.67 13.85 22.58
C ALA A 749 13.12 13.39 23.94
N ILE A 750 13.89 13.56 25.03
CA ILE A 750 13.43 13.26 26.39
C ILE A 750 12.21 14.11 26.75
N ARG A 751 12.28 15.43 26.52
CA ARG A 751 11.20 16.36 26.85
C ARG A 751 9.91 16.03 26.09
N ILE A 752 10.01 15.75 24.79
CA ILE A 752 8.87 15.37 23.95
C ILE A 752 8.25 14.06 24.46
N ALA A 753 9.08 13.06 24.77
CA ALA A 753 8.59 11.77 25.26
C ALA A 753 7.87 11.90 26.61
N LEU A 754 8.43 12.65 27.57
CA LEU A 754 7.79 12.82 28.89
C LEU A 754 6.44 13.54 28.82
N GLN A 755 6.24 14.41 27.82
CA GLN A 755 4.98 15.15 27.65
C GLN A 755 3.91 14.34 26.91
N ASN A 756 4.31 13.56 25.90
CA ASN A 756 3.36 12.94 24.97
C ASN A 756 3.17 11.42 25.19
N ASN A 757 4.07 10.76 25.93
CA ASN A 757 4.01 9.32 26.10
C ASN A 757 2.81 8.89 26.97
N LYS A 758 1.96 8.03 26.39
CA LYS A 758 0.71 7.57 27.01
C LYS A 758 0.93 6.74 28.29
N GLU A 759 2.06 6.04 28.39
CA GLU A 759 2.38 5.24 29.59
C GLU A 759 2.66 6.16 30.79
N ILE A 760 3.44 7.22 30.59
CA ILE A 760 3.71 8.22 31.65
C ILE A 760 2.44 8.94 32.08
N ILE A 761 1.60 9.35 31.12
CA ILE A 761 0.30 9.98 31.42
C ILE A 761 -0.57 9.02 32.25
N ALA A 762 -0.63 7.73 31.90
CA ALA A 762 -1.40 6.74 32.63
C ALA A 762 -0.91 6.54 34.07
N TYR A 763 0.40 6.42 34.29
CA TYR A 763 0.94 6.31 35.66
C TYR A 763 0.81 7.61 36.47
N THR A 764 0.85 8.76 35.80
CA THR A 764 0.55 10.06 36.45
C THR A 764 -0.88 10.08 36.96
N LEU A 765 -1.84 9.67 36.11
CA LEU A 765 -3.26 9.57 36.50
C LEU A 765 -3.49 8.53 37.60
N LYS A 766 -2.76 7.41 37.62
CA LYS A 766 -2.80 6.43 38.71
C LYS A 766 -2.29 7.01 40.04
N ALA A 767 -1.21 7.78 40.01
CA ALA A 767 -0.71 8.46 41.20
C ALA A 767 -1.73 9.51 41.70
N ASP A 768 -2.33 10.29 40.81
CA ASP A 768 -3.40 11.24 41.14
C ASP A 768 -4.68 10.56 41.66
N GLU A 769 -5.01 9.37 41.16
CA GLU A 769 -6.09 8.53 41.67
C GLU A 769 -5.84 8.15 43.14
N GLN A 770 -4.66 7.58 43.45
CA GLN A 770 -4.32 7.21 44.82
C GLN A 770 -4.24 8.44 45.74
N LYS A 771 -3.75 9.58 45.23
CA LYS A 771 -3.75 10.86 45.95
C LYS A 771 -5.16 11.30 46.32
N THR A 772 -6.11 11.16 45.40
CA THR A 772 -7.52 11.50 45.64
C THR A 772 -8.17 10.58 46.67
N ARG A 773 -7.82 9.28 46.66
CA ARG A 773 -8.28 8.28 47.65
C ARG A 773 -7.80 8.53 49.08
N ILE A 774 -6.77 9.36 49.30
CA ILE A 774 -6.37 9.75 50.68
C ILE A 774 -7.55 10.43 51.39
N SER A 775 -8.38 11.19 50.67
CA SER A 775 -9.56 11.86 51.25
C SER A 775 -10.66 10.89 51.69
N SER A 776 -10.77 9.70 51.08
CA SER A 776 -11.79 8.71 51.45
C SER A 776 -11.48 7.95 52.74
N ALA A 777 -10.24 8.02 53.25
CA ALA A 777 -9.85 7.38 54.51
C ALA A 777 -10.57 7.95 55.75
N VAL A 778 -11.21 9.11 55.62
CA VAL A 778 -11.99 9.77 56.69
C VAL A 778 -13.47 9.85 56.32
N SER A 779 -13.91 9.03 55.36
CA SER A 779 -15.33 8.97 55.01
C SER A 779 -16.12 8.31 56.14
N LEU A 780 -17.21 8.98 56.54
CA LEU A 780 -18.16 8.45 57.51
C LEU A 780 -19.16 7.56 56.79
N ASP A 781 -19.70 6.57 57.50
CA ASP A 781 -20.79 5.75 56.99
C ASP A 781 -22.00 6.62 56.63
N LYS A 782 -22.87 6.11 55.76
CA LYS A 782 -24.07 6.85 55.36
C LYS A 782 -24.97 7.10 56.56
N THR A 783 -25.47 8.33 56.70
CA THR A 783 -26.51 8.65 57.67
C THR A 783 -27.80 7.94 57.27
N HIS A 784 -28.34 7.12 58.16
CA HIS A 784 -29.57 6.38 57.91
C HIS A 784 -30.76 7.16 58.46
N PHE A 785 -31.67 7.52 57.57
CA PHE A 785 -32.99 8.05 57.93
C PHE A 785 -33.97 6.89 58.00
N THR A 786 -34.54 6.66 59.16
CA THR A 786 -35.50 5.59 59.40
C THR A 786 -36.87 6.17 59.69
N TYR A 787 -37.90 5.53 59.15
CA TYR A 787 -39.28 5.81 59.52
C TYR A 787 -39.91 4.49 59.93
N SER A 788 -40.33 4.39 61.19
CA SER A 788 -40.95 3.20 61.73
C SER A 788 -42.30 3.54 62.36
N THR A 789 -43.23 2.60 62.25
CA THR A 789 -44.53 2.66 62.91
C THR A 789 -44.70 1.36 63.66
N ASP A 790 -44.92 1.46 64.97
CA ASP A 790 -45.12 0.30 65.83
C ASP A 790 -46.46 0.45 66.55
N GLN A 791 -47.35 -0.51 66.32
CA GLN A 791 -48.69 -0.52 66.92
C GLN A 791 -48.64 -0.80 68.44
N ASN A 792 -47.55 -1.37 68.94
CA ASN A 792 -47.35 -1.62 70.36
C ASN A 792 -46.73 -0.43 71.10
N ASN A 793 -46.16 0.55 70.39
CA ASN A 793 -45.54 1.74 70.98
C ASN A 793 -46.55 2.90 71.06
N ILE A 794 -47.35 2.91 72.13
CA ILE A 794 -48.52 3.78 72.31
C ILE A 794 -48.14 5.03 73.12
N ALA A 795 -48.49 6.22 72.61
CA ALA A 795 -48.31 7.48 73.33
C ALA A 795 -49.37 7.65 74.43
N GLU A 796 -49.16 8.61 75.35
CA GLU A 796 -50.08 8.88 76.46
C GLU A 796 -51.52 9.21 76.03
N ASN A 797 -51.72 9.65 74.79
CA ASN A 797 -53.06 9.87 74.21
C ASN A 797 -53.74 8.57 73.70
N GLY A 798 -53.15 7.40 73.95
CA GLY A 798 -53.75 6.09 73.66
C GLY A 798 -53.56 5.59 72.22
N TYR A 799 -52.79 6.30 71.38
CA TYR A 799 -52.57 5.94 69.98
C TYR A 799 -51.10 5.66 69.65
N PRO A 800 -50.80 4.77 68.67
CA PRO A 800 -49.44 4.38 68.32
C PRO A 800 -48.62 5.53 67.72
N LEU A 801 -47.32 5.53 68.02
CA LEU A 801 -46.36 6.53 67.57
C LEU A 801 -45.81 6.19 66.18
N LYS A 802 -45.69 7.23 65.35
CA LYS A 802 -44.90 7.22 64.12
C LYS A 802 -43.55 7.85 64.46
N VAL A 803 -42.47 7.11 64.26
CA VAL A 803 -41.12 7.50 64.69
C VAL A 803 -40.25 7.77 63.47
N TRP A 804 -39.69 8.96 63.41
CA TRP A 804 -38.64 9.33 62.47
C TRP A 804 -37.30 9.29 63.20
N GLY A 805 -36.34 8.54 62.69
CA GLY A 805 -35.00 8.39 63.26
C GLY A 805 -33.92 8.84 62.29
N VAL A 806 -32.83 9.38 62.84
CA VAL A 806 -31.58 9.64 62.14
C VAL A 806 -30.49 8.95 62.92
N SER A 807 -29.85 7.94 62.32
CA SER A 807 -28.75 7.21 62.94
C SER A 807 -27.47 7.34 62.12
N GLN A 808 -26.36 7.57 62.83
CA GLN A 808 -25.02 7.65 62.29
C GLN A 808 -24.12 6.66 63.02
N ASN A 809 -23.41 5.84 62.25
CA ASN A 809 -22.41 4.93 62.78
C ASN A 809 -21.01 5.50 62.55
N PHE A 810 -20.12 5.27 63.52
CA PHE A 810 -18.73 5.68 63.52
C PHE A 810 -17.87 4.47 63.88
N SER A 811 -16.87 4.18 63.06
CA SER A 811 -15.84 3.23 63.47
C SER A 811 -14.93 3.84 64.53
N PHE A 812 -14.22 2.99 65.27
CA PHE A 812 -13.31 3.48 66.32
C PHE A 812 -12.23 4.43 65.74
N PRO A 813 -11.92 5.59 66.37
CA PRO A 813 -11.05 6.63 65.79
C PRO A 813 -9.67 6.18 65.31
N THR A 814 -9.07 5.17 65.96
CA THR A 814 -7.76 4.64 65.57
C THR A 814 -7.80 3.90 64.22
N LEU A 815 -8.95 3.38 63.80
CA LEU A 815 -9.13 2.75 62.50
C LEU A 815 -8.93 3.77 61.36
N TYR A 816 -9.59 4.93 61.43
CA TYR A 816 -9.40 6.01 60.46
C TYR A 816 -7.94 6.46 60.38
N SER A 817 -7.22 6.50 61.52
CA SER A 817 -5.80 6.86 61.53
C SER A 817 -4.90 5.84 60.81
N ALA A 818 -5.22 4.54 60.94
CA ALA A 818 -4.48 3.46 60.31
C ALA A 818 -4.78 3.38 58.80
N GLU A 819 -6.05 3.55 58.42
CA GLU A 819 -6.45 3.65 57.02
C GLU A 819 -5.82 4.86 56.32
N LEU A 820 -5.77 6.02 56.98
CA LEU A 820 -5.11 7.22 56.42
C LEU A 820 -3.61 7.00 56.22
N ARG A 821 -2.92 6.29 57.11
CA ARG A 821 -1.51 5.91 56.91
C ARG A 821 -1.35 4.95 55.74
N ALA A 822 -2.18 3.91 55.65
CA ALA A 822 -2.15 2.96 54.54
C ALA A 822 -2.39 3.66 53.19
N ARG A 823 -3.40 4.54 53.07
CA ARG A 823 -3.66 5.30 51.83
C ARG A 823 -2.50 6.22 51.44
N LYS A 824 -1.81 6.83 52.41
CA LYS A 824 -0.59 7.62 52.13
C LYS A 824 0.55 6.74 51.60
N ILE A 825 0.70 5.51 52.08
CA ILE A 825 1.70 4.57 51.58
C ILE A 825 1.31 4.08 50.18
N GLU A 826 0.04 3.76 49.92
CA GLU A 826 -0.45 3.41 48.57
C GLU A 826 -0.17 4.53 47.55
N TYR A 827 -0.33 5.80 47.94
CA TYR A 827 0.08 6.93 47.10
C TYR A 827 1.60 6.94 46.83
N ARG A 828 2.44 6.72 47.85
CA ARG A 828 3.90 6.65 47.67
C ARG A 828 4.33 5.48 46.79
N ILE A 829 3.64 4.33 46.86
CA ILE A 829 3.88 3.20 45.95
C ILE A 829 3.60 3.63 44.51
N ALA A 830 2.46 4.28 44.25
CA ALA A 830 2.11 4.77 42.92
C ALA A 830 3.09 5.86 42.42
N GLU A 831 3.59 6.72 43.30
CA GLU A 831 4.62 7.71 43.00
C GLU A 831 5.97 7.05 42.65
N SER A 832 6.39 6.02 43.39
CA SER A 832 7.56 5.21 43.07
C SER A 832 7.40 4.49 41.72
N GLU A 833 6.23 3.93 41.41
CA GLU A 833 5.94 3.29 40.11
C GLU A 833 6.02 4.27 38.94
N LEU A 834 5.48 5.48 39.11
CA LEU A 834 5.61 6.55 38.12
C LEU A 834 7.08 6.89 37.88
N LYS A 835 7.88 6.99 38.95
CA LYS A 835 9.31 7.29 38.85
C LYS A 835 10.09 6.18 38.16
N ILE A 836 9.87 4.92 38.53
CA ILE A 836 10.44 3.73 37.89
C ILE A 836 10.13 3.72 36.39
N THR A 837 8.87 3.96 36.03
CA THR A 837 8.42 3.97 34.63
C THR A 837 9.05 5.12 33.85
N THR A 838 9.18 6.29 34.49
CA THR A 838 9.84 7.47 33.92
C THR A 838 11.31 7.19 33.61
N ASP A 839 12.06 6.65 34.57
CA ASP A 839 13.48 6.36 34.39
C ASP A 839 13.70 5.20 33.41
N LYS A 840 12.78 4.22 33.35
CA LYS A 840 12.76 3.16 32.33
C LYS A 840 12.54 3.71 30.92
N LEU A 841 11.60 4.64 30.75
CA LEU A 841 11.34 5.30 29.46
C LEU A 841 12.57 6.10 29.00
N ILE A 842 13.16 6.90 29.90
CA ILE A 842 14.38 7.66 29.60
C ILE A 842 15.52 6.73 29.19
N LYS A 843 15.70 5.60 29.90
CA LYS A 843 16.70 4.58 29.55
C LYS A 843 16.50 4.05 28.13
N GLN A 844 15.29 3.61 27.81
CA GLN A 844 14.97 3.04 26.48
C GLN A 844 15.13 4.08 25.37
N LEU A 845 14.69 5.32 25.61
CA LEU A 845 14.81 6.41 24.65
C LEU A 845 16.27 6.76 24.37
N LEU A 846 17.09 6.89 25.42
CA LEU A 846 18.51 7.20 25.28
C LEU A 846 19.26 6.09 24.54
N TYR A 847 18.96 4.82 24.85
CA TYR A 847 19.54 3.70 24.12
C TYR A 847 19.21 3.75 22.63
N GLN A 848 17.93 3.93 22.28
CA GLN A 848 17.49 4.00 20.88
C GLN A 848 18.07 5.23 20.16
N TYR A 849 18.22 6.36 20.86
CA TYR A 849 18.85 7.56 20.31
C TYR A 849 20.31 7.31 19.93
N VAL A 850 21.12 6.73 20.84
CA VAL A 850 22.53 6.40 20.56
C VAL A 850 22.66 5.29 19.51
N GLU A 851 21.76 4.29 19.54
CA GLU A 851 21.69 3.22 18.53
C GLU A 851 21.53 3.80 17.12
N LEU A 852 20.65 4.79 16.94
CA LEU A 852 20.48 5.47 15.66
C LEU A 852 21.73 6.22 15.19
N GLN A 853 22.45 6.87 16.10
CA GLN A 853 23.70 7.56 15.77
C GLN A 853 24.77 6.56 15.30
N VAL A 854 24.91 5.43 16.00
CA VAL A 854 25.85 4.38 15.65
C VAL A 854 25.48 3.70 14.33
N LEU A 855 24.19 3.39 14.12
CA LEU A 855 23.71 2.80 12.87
C LEU A 855 23.93 3.75 11.69
N ASN A 856 23.70 5.05 11.87
CA ASN A 856 23.98 6.06 10.84
C ASN A 856 25.48 6.11 10.48
N GLU A 857 26.38 6.03 11.47
CA GLU A 857 27.82 5.94 11.22
C GLU A 857 28.21 4.64 10.50
N LYS A 858 27.62 3.50 10.87
CA LYS A 858 27.81 2.23 10.13
C LYS A 858 27.36 2.34 8.67
N ILE A 859 26.23 3.01 8.41
CA ILE A 859 25.73 3.27 7.05
C ILE A 859 26.72 4.12 6.26
N LYS A 860 27.26 5.19 6.86
CA LYS A 860 28.27 6.04 6.19
C LYS A 860 29.51 5.24 5.80
N ILE A 861 30.00 4.38 6.69
CA ILE A 861 31.15 3.51 6.44
C ILE A 861 30.84 2.49 5.34
N LEU A 862 29.72 1.78 5.41
CA LEU A 862 29.38 0.77 4.41
C LEU A 862 29.11 1.39 3.03
N LYS A 863 28.53 2.60 2.96
CA LYS A 863 28.36 3.34 1.70
C LYS A 863 29.69 3.75 1.07
N SER A 864 30.67 4.18 1.88
CA SER A 864 31.99 4.55 1.35
C SER A 864 32.72 3.33 0.79
N ILE A 865 32.58 2.18 1.44
CA ILE A 865 33.16 0.90 0.98
C ILE A 865 32.42 0.35 -0.25
N ASP A 866 31.10 0.40 -0.29
CA ASP A 866 30.32 0.00 -1.47
C ASP A 866 30.74 0.83 -2.70
N SER A 867 30.87 2.15 -2.55
CA SER A 867 31.36 3.03 -3.62
C SER A 867 32.78 2.68 -4.06
N LEU A 868 33.64 2.29 -3.12
CA LEU A 868 35.01 1.86 -3.42
C LEU A 868 35.00 0.56 -4.22
N TYR A 869 34.28 -0.48 -3.77
CA TYR A 869 34.17 -1.76 -4.48
C TYR A 869 33.49 -1.62 -5.85
N ALA A 870 32.49 -0.75 -5.99
CA ALA A 870 31.86 -0.44 -7.27
C ALA A 870 32.87 0.15 -8.27
N THR A 871 33.71 1.08 -7.81
CA THR A 871 34.78 1.68 -8.62
C THR A 871 35.83 0.64 -9.01
N LEU A 872 36.21 -0.23 -8.07
CA LEU A 872 37.17 -1.31 -8.32
C LEU A 872 36.65 -2.37 -9.28
N TYR A 873 35.38 -2.77 -9.13
CA TYR A 873 34.73 -3.72 -10.03
C TYR A 873 34.70 -3.18 -11.46
N HIS A 874 34.34 -1.91 -11.65
CA HIS A 874 34.36 -1.29 -12.97
C HIS A 874 35.77 -1.28 -13.57
N GLY A 875 36.79 -0.89 -12.80
CA GLY A 875 38.19 -0.95 -13.26
C GLY A 875 38.66 -2.37 -13.58
N ALA A 876 38.26 -3.36 -12.77
CA ALA A 876 38.64 -4.76 -12.97
C ALA A 876 37.95 -5.39 -14.20
N THR A 877 36.71 -5.03 -14.50
CA THR A 877 36.03 -5.48 -15.73
C THR A 877 36.76 -5.00 -16.99
N LEU A 878 37.28 -3.76 -16.98
CA LEU A 878 38.09 -3.22 -18.07
C LEU A 878 39.43 -3.95 -18.20
N LYS A 879 40.11 -4.24 -17.09
CA LYS A 879 41.38 -4.99 -17.10
C LYS A 879 41.20 -6.46 -17.51
N ASN A 880 40.11 -7.11 -17.10
CA ASN A 880 39.76 -8.46 -17.52
C ASN A 880 39.50 -8.53 -19.04
N SER A 881 38.86 -7.50 -19.62
CA SER A 881 38.67 -7.42 -21.08
C SER A 881 39.98 -7.33 -21.88
N ARG A 882 41.09 -6.95 -21.22
CA ARG A 882 42.45 -6.89 -21.76
C ARG A 882 43.30 -8.12 -21.40
N GLY A 883 42.73 -9.09 -20.68
CA GLY A 883 43.44 -10.29 -20.21
C GLY A 883 44.39 -10.05 -19.02
N GLU A 884 44.29 -8.91 -18.33
CA GLU A 884 45.22 -8.50 -17.26
C GLU A 884 44.80 -8.98 -15.86
N ILE A 885 43.60 -9.55 -15.69
CA ILE A 885 43.05 -10.04 -14.42
C ILE A 885 42.40 -11.41 -14.63
N THR A 886 42.42 -12.28 -13.63
CA THR A 886 41.79 -13.60 -13.72
C THR A 886 40.27 -13.52 -13.53
N PRO A 887 39.48 -14.40 -14.18
CA PRO A 887 38.03 -14.47 -13.95
C PRO A 887 37.65 -14.73 -12.49
N LEU A 888 38.49 -15.44 -11.73
CA LEU A 888 38.28 -15.72 -10.31
C LEU A 888 38.33 -14.43 -9.45
N ASP A 889 39.26 -13.53 -9.73
CA ASP A 889 39.37 -12.26 -9.04
C ASP A 889 38.15 -11.36 -9.29
N LEU A 890 37.64 -11.37 -10.52
CA LEU A 890 36.43 -10.64 -10.91
C LEU A 890 35.17 -11.20 -10.22
N LEU A 891 35.05 -12.53 -10.11
CA LEU A 891 33.96 -13.17 -9.36
C LEU A 891 34.04 -12.86 -7.87
N THR A 892 35.25 -12.86 -7.30
CA THR A 892 35.48 -12.55 -5.88
C THR A 892 35.16 -11.08 -5.57
N LEU A 893 35.53 -10.15 -6.47
CA LEU A 893 35.13 -8.73 -6.42
C LEU A 893 33.61 -8.56 -6.41
N SER A 894 32.92 -9.23 -7.33
CA SER A 894 31.45 -9.23 -7.42
C SER A 894 30.81 -9.76 -6.14
N ALA A 895 31.29 -10.89 -5.62
CA ALA A 895 30.79 -11.50 -4.40
C ALA A 895 30.96 -10.58 -3.17
N LYS A 896 32.14 -9.94 -3.03
CA LYS A 896 32.40 -9.00 -1.92
C LYS A 896 31.55 -7.73 -2.03
N GLN A 897 31.35 -7.19 -3.24
CA GLN A 897 30.44 -6.07 -3.45
C GLN A 897 29.01 -6.43 -3.03
N GLN A 898 28.52 -7.61 -3.45
CA GLN A 898 27.19 -8.08 -3.08
C GLN A 898 27.05 -8.30 -1.56
N GLN A 899 28.10 -8.80 -0.89
CA GLN A 899 28.14 -8.95 0.56
C GLN A 899 28.04 -7.59 1.28
N ILE A 900 28.80 -6.57 0.87
CA ILE A 900 28.74 -5.22 1.45
C ILE A 900 27.37 -4.59 1.21
N LYS A 901 26.80 -4.75 0.02
CA LYS A 901 25.45 -4.27 -0.30
C LYS A 901 24.38 -4.92 0.59
N GLN A 902 24.50 -6.23 0.85
CA GLN A 902 23.61 -6.93 1.78
C GLN A 902 23.74 -6.36 3.21
N GLN A 903 24.97 -6.22 3.71
CA GLN A 903 25.22 -5.63 5.03
C GLN A 903 24.67 -4.19 5.14
N LEU A 904 24.83 -3.39 4.08
CA LEU A 904 24.28 -2.03 4.03
C LEU A 904 22.75 -2.05 4.14
N ASN A 905 22.08 -2.96 3.43
CA ASN A 905 20.64 -3.12 3.52
C ASN A 905 20.21 -3.55 4.93
N ASP A 906 20.87 -4.54 5.53
CA ASP A 906 20.56 -5.03 6.88
C ASP A 906 20.67 -3.92 7.95
N ILE A 907 21.73 -3.10 7.88
CA ILE A 907 21.90 -1.95 8.77
C ILE A 907 20.87 -0.85 8.47
N THR A 908 20.48 -0.65 7.21
CA THR A 908 19.44 0.32 6.83
C THR A 908 18.09 -0.08 7.41
N TYR A 909 17.71 -1.35 7.33
CA TYR A 909 16.50 -1.86 7.99
C TYR A 909 16.58 -1.73 9.51
N SER A 910 17.75 -2.00 10.10
CA SER A 910 17.96 -1.82 11.54
C SER A 910 17.79 -0.35 11.96
N TYR A 911 18.26 0.59 11.13
CA TYR A 911 18.09 2.03 11.33
C TYR A 911 16.60 2.43 11.27
N GLU A 912 15.86 1.96 10.27
CA GLU A 912 14.42 2.23 10.14
C GLU A 912 13.61 1.66 11.32
N ASN A 913 13.97 0.46 11.78
CA ASN A 913 13.36 -0.17 12.95
C ASN A 913 13.63 0.61 14.24
N SER A 914 14.89 1.01 14.46
CA SER A 914 15.27 1.83 15.62
C SER A 914 14.61 3.23 15.58
N LEU A 915 14.47 3.82 14.39
CA LEU A 915 13.79 5.10 14.19
C LEU A 915 12.29 4.98 14.52
N SER A 916 11.68 3.87 14.12
CA SER A 916 10.27 3.58 14.43
C SER A 916 10.07 3.36 15.93
N LYS A 917 10.98 2.65 16.61
CA LYS A 917 10.96 2.51 18.07
C LYS A 917 11.10 3.86 18.77
N LEU A 918 12.03 4.71 18.34
CA LEU A 918 12.21 6.05 18.89
C LEU A 918 10.96 6.92 18.71
N LYS A 919 10.33 6.89 17.52
CA LYS A 919 9.05 7.57 17.26
C LYS A 919 7.94 7.13 18.23
N THR A 920 7.82 5.82 18.46
CA THR A 920 6.83 5.26 19.39
C THR A 920 7.11 5.70 20.83
N LEU A 921 8.36 5.66 21.28
CA LEU A 921 8.74 6.10 22.63
C LEU A 921 8.46 7.60 22.84
N MET A 922 8.68 8.42 21.81
CA MET A 922 8.39 9.85 21.84
C MET A 922 6.91 10.20 21.63
N ALA A 923 6.10 9.26 21.10
CA ALA A 923 4.74 9.50 20.62
C ALA A 923 4.68 10.73 19.68
N TYR A 924 5.58 10.78 18.69
CA TYR A 924 5.79 11.94 17.82
C TYR A 924 5.68 11.56 16.33
N ASP A 925 4.60 12.04 15.68
CA ASP A 925 4.20 11.59 14.34
C ASP A 925 4.88 12.35 13.18
N SER A 926 5.58 13.45 13.46
CA SER A 926 6.23 14.24 12.40
C SER A 926 7.61 13.70 12.01
N THR A 927 8.07 14.01 10.79
CA THR A 927 9.40 13.59 10.31
C THR A 927 10.51 14.39 10.98
N PHE A 928 11.51 13.69 11.52
CA PHE A 928 12.67 14.29 12.17
C PHE A 928 13.95 13.55 11.80
N VAL A 929 15.08 14.21 12.02
CA VAL A 929 16.42 13.61 11.89
C VAL A 929 17.12 13.69 13.24
N VAL A 930 17.83 12.62 13.60
CA VAL A 930 18.66 12.57 14.80
C VAL A 930 20.01 13.21 14.51
N SER A 931 20.56 13.95 15.47
CA SER A 931 21.88 14.59 15.33
C SER A 931 22.97 13.56 15.04
N THR A 932 23.93 13.92 14.18
CA THR A 932 24.95 12.98 13.67
C THR A 932 26.04 12.63 14.68
N ASP A 933 26.27 13.48 15.67
CA ASP A 933 27.41 13.33 16.57
C ASP A 933 27.10 12.34 17.69
N ILE A 934 27.85 11.24 17.73
CA ILE A 934 27.71 10.19 18.73
C ILE A 934 27.92 10.78 20.13
N VAL A 935 26.90 10.67 20.98
CA VAL A 935 26.97 11.10 22.39
C VAL A 935 27.36 9.91 23.27
N ILE A 936 28.39 10.08 24.09
CA ILE A 936 28.77 9.10 25.13
C ILE A 936 28.08 9.49 26.44
N ILE A 937 27.26 8.59 26.97
CA ILE A 937 26.48 8.84 28.18
C ILE A 937 27.38 8.67 29.41
N PRO A 938 27.44 9.65 30.34
CA PRO A 938 28.25 9.52 31.55
C PRO A 938 27.61 8.55 32.55
N LEU A 939 28.45 7.83 33.29
CA LEU A 939 28.05 6.99 34.41
C LEU A 939 27.82 7.87 35.66
N THR A 940 26.61 7.81 36.22
CA THR A 940 26.24 8.46 37.48
C THR A 940 26.10 7.40 38.57
N VAL A 941 27.13 7.23 39.40
CA VAL A 941 27.12 6.23 40.48
C VAL A 941 26.52 6.81 41.74
N ASN A 942 25.40 6.23 42.17
CA ASN A 942 24.66 6.53 43.40
C ASN A 942 24.43 5.22 44.17
N ASP A 943 24.06 5.32 45.45
CA ASP A 943 23.75 4.14 46.28
C ASP A 943 22.46 3.43 45.81
N VAL A 944 22.54 2.13 45.55
CA VAL A 944 21.42 1.28 45.07
C VAL A 944 20.26 1.29 46.07
N ASN A 945 20.55 1.45 47.35
CA ASN A 945 19.53 1.47 48.40
C ASN A 945 18.55 2.65 48.26
N ASN A 946 18.93 3.71 47.54
CA ASN A 946 18.08 4.88 47.28
C ASN A 946 17.36 4.81 45.92
N SER A 947 17.48 3.71 45.19
CA SER A 947 16.79 3.53 43.90
C SER A 947 15.27 3.56 44.07
N PRO A 948 14.51 4.17 43.15
CA PRO A 948 13.04 4.16 43.13
C PRO A 948 12.43 2.76 43.25
N TYR A 949 13.09 1.73 42.72
CA TYR A 949 12.63 0.34 42.83
C TYR A 949 12.79 -0.23 44.23
N VAL A 950 13.90 0.06 44.91
CA VAL A 950 14.11 -0.34 46.31
C VAL A 950 13.16 0.43 47.25
N LEU A 951 12.93 1.72 46.98
CA LEU A 951 11.91 2.51 47.69
C LEU A 951 10.50 1.93 47.51
N TRP A 952 10.15 1.46 46.31
CA TRP A 952 8.88 0.77 46.05
C TRP A 952 8.75 -0.52 46.87
N LEU A 953 9.79 -1.37 46.92
CA LEU A 953 9.83 -2.58 47.75
C LEU A 953 9.62 -2.25 49.25
N ASN A 954 10.33 -1.23 49.75
CA ASN A 954 10.21 -0.77 51.14
C ASN A 954 8.80 -0.23 51.46
N HIS A 955 8.19 0.50 50.52
CA HIS A 955 6.82 0.98 50.66
C HIS A 955 5.79 -0.18 50.64
N GLN A 956 6.00 -1.20 49.81
CA GLN A 956 5.16 -2.39 49.77
C GLN A 956 5.22 -3.17 51.09
N GLN A 957 6.42 -3.34 51.66
CA GLN A 957 6.58 -3.93 52.99
C GLN A 957 5.87 -3.10 54.08
N SER A 958 6.03 -1.77 54.02
CA SER A 958 5.36 -0.84 54.96
C SER A 958 3.83 -0.92 54.86
N LEU A 959 3.28 -1.10 53.65
CA LEU A 959 1.84 -1.26 53.44
C LEU A 959 1.33 -2.56 54.06
N SER A 960 2.03 -3.67 53.86
CA SER A 960 1.67 -4.96 54.48
C SER A 960 1.63 -4.87 56.02
N GLN A 961 2.53 -4.09 56.64
CA GLN A 961 2.50 -3.84 58.08
C GLN A 961 1.30 -2.98 58.53
N GLU A 962 0.93 -1.93 57.77
CA GLU A 962 -0.25 -1.11 58.09
C GLU A 962 -1.57 -1.88 57.86
N GLN A 963 -1.62 -2.83 56.92
CA GLN A 963 -2.79 -3.71 56.75
C GLN A 963 -3.06 -4.59 57.97
N ILE A 964 -2.00 -5.11 58.62
CA ILE A 964 -2.12 -5.82 59.90
C ILE A 964 -2.72 -4.91 60.97
N ARG A 965 -2.29 -3.63 61.03
CA ARG A 965 -2.82 -2.65 62.00
C ARG A 965 -4.29 -2.32 61.75
N ILE A 966 -4.71 -2.21 60.48
CA ILE A 966 -6.11 -2.00 60.11
C ILE A 966 -6.98 -3.16 60.59
N GLU A 967 -6.61 -4.41 60.29
CA GLU A 967 -7.40 -5.57 60.74
C GLU A 967 -7.39 -5.76 62.27
N LYS A 968 -6.30 -5.37 62.95
CA LYS A 968 -6.26 -5.32 64.43
C LYS A 968 -7.22 -4.27 64.97
N ASN A 969 -7.30 -3.09 64.36
CA ASN A 969 -8.20 -2.01 64.78
C ASN A 969 -9.68 -2.29 64.49
N LYS A 970 -10.01 -3.10 63.47
CA LYS A 970 -11.40 -3.55 63.21
C LYS A 970 -11.98 -4.46 64.30
N ARG A 971 -11.17 -4.89 65.27
CA ARG A 971 -11.63 -5.60 66.49
C ARG A 971 -12.15 -4.66 67.56
N LEU A 972 -11.88 -3.36 67.45
CA LEU A 972 -12.35 -2.37 68.41
C LEU A 972 -13.85 -2.13 68.22
N PRO A 973 -14.57 -1.66 69.26
CA PRO A 973 -16.00 -1.44 69.15
C PRO A 973 -16.35 -0.25 68.25
N ASP A 974 -17.42 -0.36 67.48
CA ASP A 974 -17.99 0.77 66.73
C ASP A 974 -18.99 1.53 67.61
N ILE A 975 -19.15 2.83 67.34
CA ILE A 975 -20.02 3.75 68.08
C ILE A 975 -21.19 4.13 67.17
N SER A 976 -22.43 3.95 67.64
CA SER A 976 -23.62 4.42 66.93
C SER A 976 -24.33 5.49 67.73
N LEU A 977 -24.76 6.56 67.05
CA LEU A 977 -25.58 7.63 67.61
C LEU A 977 -26.88 7.68 66.82
N ASN A 978 -28.00 7.53 67.51
CA ASN A 978 -29.34 7.56 66.95
C ASN A 978 -30.17 8.61 67.67
N TYR A 979 -30.81 9.49 66.91
CA TYR A 979 -31.76 10.46 67.42
C TYR A 979 -33.09 10.24 66.74
N PHE A 980 -34.16 10.10 67.51
CA PHE A 980 -35.48 9.83 66.97
C PHE A 980 -36.56 10.71 67.59
N LEU A 981 -37.56 11.01 66.77
CA LEU A 981 -38.71 11.84 67.07
C LEU A 981 -39.98 11.04 66.81
N GLY A 982 -40.73 10.74 67.87
CA GLY A 982 -42.03 10.10 67.80
C GLY A 982 -43.16 11.13 67.87
N SER A 983 -44.15 11.04 66.98
CA SER A 983 -45.41 11.78 67.11
C SER A 983 -46.58 11.02 66.47
N ASN A 984 -47.81 11.47 66.72
CA ASN A 984 -49.01 10.91 66.09
C ASN A 984 -49.95 12.02 65.64
N SER A 985 -50.92 11.69 64.77
CA SER A 985 -51.80 12.68 64.11
C SER A 985 -53.14 12.89 64.82
N PHE A 986 -53.26 12.53 66.11
CA PHE A 986 -54.50 12.56 66.88
C PHE A 986 -54.58 13.78 67.82
N SER A 987 -55.76 14.12 68.34
CA SER A 987 -55.94 15.26 69.27
C SER A 987 -55.09 15.10 70.53
N ASN A 988 -54.47 16.19 71.01
CA ASN A 988 -53.47 16.22 72.09
C ASN A 988 -52.14 15.50 71.80
N ALA A 989 -51.77 15.28 70.52
CA ALA A 989 -50.46 14.77 70.15
C ALA A 989 -49.31 15.67 70.62
N ARG A 990 -48.25 15.07 71.17
CA ARG A 990 -46.98 15.73 71.51
C ARG A 990 -45.83 15.11 70.71
N TYR A 991 -44.73 15.84 70.62
CA TYR A 991 -43.47 15.34 70.08
C TYR A 991 -42.64 14.73 71.20
N TYR A 992 -42.26 13.47 71.03
CA TYR A 992 -41.41 12.73 71.95
C TYR A 992 -40.01 12.60 71.34
N HIS A 993 -39.03 13.22 71.97
CA HIS A 993 -37.63 13.17 71.55
C HIS A 993 -36.92 12.04 72.29
N GLY A 994 -36.21 11.19 71.57
CA GLY A 994 -35.37 10.13 72.11
C GLY A 994 -33.97 10.20 71.53
N PHE A 995 -32.96 9.93 72.37
CA PHE A 995 -31.59 9.72 71.91
C PHE A 995 -31.14 8.33 72.38
N GLU A 996 -30.38 7.65 71.52
CA GLU A 996 -29.83 6.33 71.78
C GLU A 996 -28.37 6.36 71.33
N ALA A 997 -27.47 5.94 72.24
CA ALA A 997 -26.06 5.76 71.95
C ALA A 997 -25.74 4.27 72.12
N GLY A 998 -25.29 3.63 71.05
CA GLY A 998 -24.94 2.21 71.03
C GLY A 998 -23.44 2.00 70.86
N ILE A 999 -22.94 0.90 71.42
CA ILE A 999 -21.58 0.41 71.18
C ILE A 999 -21.71 -1.00 70.60
N ALA A 1000 -21.22 -1.20 69.38
CA ALA A 1000 -21.22 -2.50 68.72
C ALA A 1000 -19.89 -3.22 69.00
N ILE A 1001 -19.95 -4.30 69.79
CA ILE A 1001 -18.77 -5.08 70.17
C ILE A 1001 -18.71 -6.37 69.32
N PRO A 1002 -17.62 -6.64 68.59
CA PRO A 1002 -17.48 -7.86 67.81
C PRO A 1002 -17.28 -9.08 68.74
N LEU A 1003 -18.30 -9.92 68.88
CA LEU A 1003 -18.24 -11.10 69.78
C LEU A 1003 -17.47 -12.29 69.16
N PHE A 1004 -17.53 -12.45 67.84
CA PHE A 1004 -16.90 -13.58 67.13
C PHE A 1004 -15.51 -13.23 66.58
N HIS A 1005 -14.48 -13.70 67.28
CA HIS A 1005 -13.08 -13.33 67.01
C HIS A 1005 -12.34 -14.24 66.01
N SER A 1006 -12.90 -15.41 65.67
CA SER A 1006 -12.23 -16.40 64.82
C SER A 1006 -11.90 -15.85 63.43
N GLY A 1007 -12.85 -15.14 62.79
CA GLY A 1007 -12.66 -14.53 61.47
C GLY A 1007 -11.57 -13.45 61.45
N TYR A 1008 -11.53 -12.59 62.47
CA TYR A 1008 -10.50 -11.55 62.60
C TYR A 1008 -9.11 -12.16 62.85
N ASN A 1009 -9.01 -13.18 63.70
CA ASN A 1009 -7.74 -13.85 63.98
C ASN A 1009 -7.17 -14.55 62.72
N SER A 1010 -8.02 -15.19 61.92
CA SER A 1010 -7.60 -15.78 60.64
C SER A 1010 -7.12 -14.74 59.64
N ARG A 1011 -7.80 -13.58 59.54
CA ARG A 1011 -7.37 -12.48 58.64
C ARG A 1011 -6.07 -11.84 59.10
N ILE A 1012 -5.92 -11.56 60.39
CA ILE A 1012 -4.67 -11.02 60.96
C ILE A 1012 -3.52 -11.98 60.68
N LYS A 1013 -3.70 -13.28 60.95
CA LYS A 1013 -2.67 -14.30 60.66
C LYS A 1013 -2.34 -14.39 59.18
N ALA A 1014 -3.33 -14.24 58.29
CA ALA A 1014 -3.09 -14.21 56.85
C ALA A 1014 -2.26 -12.98 56.42
N TYR A 1015 -2.55 -11.79 56.97
CA TYR A 1015 -1.77 -10.57 56.71
C TYR A 1015 -0.37 -10.61 57.34
N GLU A 1016 -0.19 -11.27 58.49
CA GLU A 1016 1.14 -11.52 59.09
C GLU A 1016 1.98 -12.43 58.18
N ILE A 1017 1.42 -13.54 57.68
CA ILE A 1017 2.09 -14.41 56.70
C ILE A 1017 2.42 -13.65 55.40
N ALA A 1018 1.50 -12.80 54.92
CA ALA A 1018 1.72 -12.00 53.72
C ALA A 1018 2.81 -10.94 53.92
N ALA A 1019 2.92 -10.34 55.11
CA ALA A 1019 3.97 -9.39 55.45
C ALA A 1019 5.35 -10.07 55.51
N ASP A 1020 5.44 -11.25 56.14
CA ASP A 1020 6.68 -12.04 56.16
C ASP A 1020 7.11 -12.43 54.75
N ALA A 1021 6.17 -12.91 53.92
CA ALA A 1021 6.44 -13.24 52.53
C ALA A 1021 6.92 -12.03 51.72
N THR A 1022 6.28 -10.86 51.90
CA THR A 1022 6.67 -9.61 51.23
C THR A 1022 8.08 -9.18 51.64
N ALA A 1023 8.43 -9.31 52.92
CA ALA A 1023 9.77 -8.99 53.43
C ALA A 1023 10.84 -9.91 52.81
N PHE A 1024 10.63 -11.23 52.83
CA PHE A 1024 11.59 -12.16 52.21
C PHE A 1024 11.74 -11.95 50.70
N MET A 1025 10.65 -11.64 49.99
CA MET A 1025 10.70 -11.31 48.56
C MET A 1025 11.49 -10.02 48.31
N ALA A 1026 11.30 -8.99 49.12
CA ALA A 1026 12.04 -7.74 49.02
C ALA A 1026 13.54 -7.95 49.28
N ASP A 1027 13.91 -8.69 50.33
CA ASP A 1027 15.30 -9.00 50.65
C ASP A 1027 15.99 -9.76 49.50
N TYR A 1028 15.30 -10.76 48.93
CA TYR A 1028 15.80 -11.53 47.79
C TYR A 1028 15.99 -10.67 46.53
N GLU A 1029 15.03 -9.81 46.21
CA GLU A 1029 15.13 -8.88 45.08
C GLU A 1029 16.29 -7.88 45.26
N ILE A 1030 16.48 -7.34 46.47
CA ILE A 1030 17.61 -6.45 46.79
C ILE A 1030 18.95 -7.18 46.59
N GLU A 1031 19.06 -8.44 47.00
CA GLU A 1031 20.26 -9.26 46.77
C GLU A 1031 20.52 -9.46 45.27
N LEU A 1032 19.50 -9.78 44.48
CA LEU A 1032 19.59 -9.92 43.02
C LEU A 1032 20.05 -8.62 42.34
N LEU A 1033 19.57 -7.46 42.79
CA LEU A 1033 20.00 -6.16 42.28
C LEU A 1033 21.49 -5.92 42.57
N GLY A 1034 21.97 -6.31 43.76
CA GLY A 1034 23.39 -6.23 44.10
C GLY A 1034 24.28 -7.10 43.19
N ILE A 1035 23.84 -8.33 42.89
CA ILE A 1035 24.53 -9.22 41.94
C ILE A 1035 24.54 -8.59 40.54
N LYS A 1036 23.40 -8.11 40.07
CA LYS A 1036 23.24 -7.48 38.75
C LYS A 1036 24.10 -6.22 38.62
N GLN A 1037 24.18 -5.39 39.66
CA GLN A 1037 25.04 -4.21 39.68
C GLN A 1037 26.51 -4.61 39.49
N LYS A 1038 26.99 -5.65 40.19
CA LYS A 1038 28.36 -6.14 40.07
C LYS A 1038 28.66 -6.68 38.66
N GLU A 1039 27.73 -7.40 38.06
CA GLU A 1039 27.84 -7.89 36.68
C GLU A 1039 27.93 -6.73 35.67
N LEU A 1040 27.06 -5.72 35.83
CA LEU A 1040 27.04 -4.56 34.96
C LEU A 1040 28.28 -3.67 35.13
N LEU A 1041 28.83 -3.52 36.35
CA LEU A 1041 30.09 -2.82 36.57
C LEU A 1041 31.26 -3.52 35.88
N ASN A 1042 31.31 -4.85 35.92
CA ASN A 1042 32.31 -5.64 35.21
C ASN A 1042 32.16 -5.50 33.68
N SER A 1043 30.93 -5.52 33.18
CA SER A 1043 30.62 -5.35 31.75
C SER A 1043 30.97 -3.94 31.27
N HIS A 1044 30.61 -2.91 32.03
CA HIS A 1044 30.97 -1.52 31.77
C HIS A 1044 32.49 -1.35 31.72
N LYS A 1045 33.24 -1.90 32.70
CA LYS A 1045 34.71 -1.87 32.69
C LYS A 1045 35.28 -2.56 31.45
N LYS A 1046 34.81 -3.77 31.14
CA LYS A 1046 35.24 -4.54 29.95
C LYS A 1046 35.05 -3.75 28.65
N PHE A 1047 33.86 -3.16 28.43
CA PHE A 1047 33.60 -2.42 27.19
C PHE A 1047 34.31 -1.07 27.15
N LYS A 1048 34.55 -0.45 28.31
CA LYS A 1048 35.41 0.73 28.41
C LYS A 1048 36.83 0.42 27.97
N ASP A 1049 37.44 -0.64 28.50
CA ASP A 1049 38.79 -1.07 28.12
C ASP A 1049 38.90 -1.34 26.59
N LEU A 1050 37.83 -1.90 25.98
CA LEU A 1050 37.76 -2.15 24.52
C LEU A 1050 37.59 -0.86 23.69
N ILE A 1051 36.89 0.14 24.22
CA ILE A 1051 36.74 1.47 23.61
C ILE A 1051 38.06 2.24 23.70
N ASP A 1052 38.70 2.21 24.87
CA ASP A 1052 39.99 2.86 25.11
C ASP A 1052 41.07 2.25 24.19
N TYR A 1053 41.11 0.92 24.01
CA TYR A 1053 41.96 0.27 23.01
C TYR A 1053 41.82 0.85 21.60
N TYR A 1054 40.57 1.09 21.16
CA TYR A 1054 40.32 1.69 19.84
C TYR A 1054 40.79 3.15 19.78
N ASN A 1055 40.47 3.94 20.80
CA ASN A 1055 40.86 5.36 20.86
C ASN A 1055 42.39 5.53 20.92
N ASP A 1056 43.09 4.66 21.64
CA ASP A 1056 44.54 4.73 21.83
C ASP A 1056 45.34 4.21 20.62
N SER A 1057 44.86 3.13 19.97
CA SER A 1057 45.63 2.46 18.90
C SER A 1057 44.79 2.00 17.70
N GLY A 1058 43.57 1.53 17.92
CA GLY A 1058 42.73 0.96 16.85
C GLY A 1058 42.34 1.96 15.76
N GLN A 1059 42.10 3.24 16.10
CA GLN A 1059 41.78 4.28 15.12
C GLN A 1059 42.96 4.59 14.20
N ALA A 1060 44.18 4.63 14.74
CA ALA A 1060 45.39 4.83 13.95
C ALA A 1060 45.62 3.63 13.01
N LEU A 1061 45.48 2.40 13.51
CA LEU A 1061 45.58 1.18 12.71
C LEU A 1061 44.54 1.14 11.59
N TYR A 1062 43.27 1.42 11.89
CA TYR A 1062 42.20 1.50 10.88
C TYR A 1062 42.57 2.46 9.74
N THR A 1063 42.99 3.67 10.10
CA THR A 1063 43.29 4.73 9.13
C THR A 1063 44.50 4.37 8.27
N GLU A 1064 45.58 3.87 8.89
CA GLU A 1064 46.81 3.50 8.18
C GLU A 1064 46.65 2.24 7.32
N ILE A 1065 45.88 1.23 7.77
CA ILE A 1065 45.59 0.03 6.97
C ILE A 1065 44.81 0.42 5.71
N ILE A 1066 43.73 1.22 5.84
CA ILE A 1066 42.96 1.66 4.65
C ILE A 1066 43.82 2.52 3.74
N ARG A 1067 44.58 3.47 4.28
CA ARG A 1067 45.45 4.36 3.49
C ARG A 1067 46.50 3.55 2.72
N THR A 1068 47.23 2.67 3.41
CA THR A 1068 48.32 1.87 2.82
C THR A 1068 47.78 0.84 1.83
N ALA A 1069 46.68 0.14 2.15
CA ALA A 1069 46.05 -0.79 1.23
C ALA A 1069 45.56 -0.08 -0.05
N THR A 1070 44.91 1.09 0.09
CA THR A 1070 44.41 1.84 -1.06
C THR A 1070 45.53 2.35 -1.95
N LEU A 1071 46.62 2.87 -1.36
CA LEU A 1071 47.79 3.32 -2.12
C LEU A 1071 48.52 2.16 -2.80
N GLY A 1072 48.78 1.07 -2.06
CA GLY A 1072 49.45 -0.12 -2.60
C GLY A 1072 48.66 -0.74 -3.75
N PHE A 1073 47.33 -0.82 -3.65
CA PHE A 1073 46.50 -1.33 -4.73
C PHE A 1073 46.48 -0.41 -5.95
N ARG A 1074 46.39 0.92 -5.76
CA ARG A 1074 46.45 1.89 -6.86
C ARG A 1074 47.79 1.89 -7.60
N ASN A 1075 48.88 1.70 -6.88
CA ASN A 1075 50.23 1.63 -7.43
C ASN A 1075 50.57 0.25 -8.03
N GLY A 1076 49.71 -0.75 -7.85
CA GLY A 1076 49.95 -2.13 -8.31
C GLY A 1076 50.93 -2.93 -7.45
N GLU A 1077 51.22 -2.47 -6.23
CA GLU A 1077 52.15 -3.12 -5.28
C GLU A 1077 51.53 -4.34 -4.57
N ILE A 1078 50.20 -4.37 -4.43
CA ILE A 1078 49.46 -5.50 -3.84
C ILE A 1078 48.31 -5.96 -4.75
N ASP A 1079 48.05 -7.26 -4.72
CA ASP A 1079 46.93 -7.88 -5.44
C ASP A 1079 45.57 -7.57 -4.79
N PHE A 1080 44.49 -7.90 -5.51
CA PHE A 1080 43.13 -7.67 -5.04
C PHE A 1080 42.81 -8.42 -3.74
N TYR A 1081 43.29 -9.66 -3.62
CA TYR A 1081 43.04 -10.49 -2.44
C TYR A 1081 43.61 -9.85 -1.16
N ARG A 1082 44.86 -9.37 -1.21
CA ARG A 1082 45.51 -8.64 -0.11
C ARG A 1082 44.80 -7.32 0.18
N PHE A 1083 44.37 -6.59 -0.85
CA PHE A 1083 43.60 -5.36 -0.67
C PHE A 1083 42.26 -5.61 0.05
N ALA A 1084 41.51 -6.63 -0.38
CA ALA A 1084 40.23 -6.99 0.21
C ALA A 1084 40.37 -7.44 1.67
N THR A 1085 41.35 -8.31 1.95
CA THR A 1085 41.62 -8.80 3.32
C THR A 1085 42.04 -7.67 4.26
N SER A 1086 42.88 -6.75 3.79
CA SER A 1086 43.30 -5.57 4.56
C SER A 1086 42.13 -4.62 4.83
N THR A 1087 41.28 -4.40 3.84
CA THR A 1087 40.07 -3.55 3.98
C THR A 1087 39.07 -4.17 4.94
N GLU A 1088 38.87 -5.50 4.88
CA GLU A 1088 38.02 -6.25 5.81
C GLU A 1088 38.54 -6.17 7.25
N THR A 1089 39.86 -6.26 7.43
CA THR A 1089 40.51 -6.13 8.75
C THR A 1089 40.29 -4.73 9.32
N ALA A 1090 40.48 -3.68 8.52
CA ALA A 1090 40.22 -2.31 8.94
C ALA A 1090 38.73 -2.10 9.28
N LEU A 1091 37.82 -2.60 8.43
CA LEU A 1091 36.38 -2.50 8.69
C LEU A 1091 35.99 -3.21 9.98
N GLN A 1092 36.55 -4.38 10.25
CA GLN A 1092 36.31 -5.11 11.48
C GLN A 1092 36.72 -4.29 12.72
N ILE A 1093 37.91 -3.66 12.72
CA ILE A 1093 38.37 -2.81 13.82
C ILE A 1093 37.37 -1.66 14.09
N ARG A 1094 36.87 -1.00 13.04
CA ARG A 1094 35.90 0.11 13.20
C ARG A 1094 34.50 -0.39 13.59
N MET A 1095 34.06 -1.51 13.05
CA MET A 1095 32.75 -2.11 13.37
C MET A 1095 32.71 -2.63 14.80
N ASP A 1096 33.79 -3.26 15.27
CA ASP A 1096 33.93 -3.74 16.65
C ASP A 1096 33.89 -2.58 17.65
N TYR A 1097 34.55 -1.47 17.35
CA TYR A 1097 34.42 -0.24 18.15
C TYR A 1097 32.96 0.23 18.26
N LEU A 1098 32.25 0.35 17.13
CA LEU A 1098 30.85 0.78 17.11
C LEU A 1098 29.93 -0.20 17.85
N ASN A 1099 30.20 -1.50 17.76
CA ASN A 1099 29.48 -2.54 18.51
C ASN A 1099 29.76 -2.45 20.01
N ASN A 1100 31.02 -2.26 20.41
CA ASN A 1100 31.42 -2.11 21.80
C ASN A 1100 30.86 -0.83 22.42
N LEU A 1101 30.75 0.25 21.64
CA LEU A 1101 30.12 1.49 22.07
C LEU A 1101 28.63 1.31 22.43
N ILE A 1102 27.89 0.52 21.65
CA ILE A 1102 26.49 0.20 21.98
C ILE A 1102 26.41 -0.63 23.26
N LYS A 1103 27.26 -1.64 23.41
CA LYS A 1103 27.29 -2.48 24.63
C LYS A 1103 27.73 -1.69 25.87
N TYR A 1104 28.66 -0.76 25.69
CA TYR A 1104 29.06 0.20 26.73
C TYR A 1104 27.90 1.11 27.13
N THR A 1105 27.16 1.63 26.14
CA THR A 1105 25.99 2.49 26.37
C THR A 1105 24.89 1.72 27.10
N GLU A 1106 24.61 0.49 26.69
CA GLU A 1106 23.65 -0.41 27.36
C GLU A 1106 24.02 -0.64 28.83
N ALA A 1107 25.27 -1.03 29.09
CA ALA A 1107 25.75 -1.25 30.46
C ALA A 1107 25.69 0.04 31.31
N THR A 1108 26.04 1.19 30.73
CA THR A 1108 26.00 2.49 31.41
C THR A 1108 24.56 2.90 31.74
N LEU A 1109 23.65 2.74 30.79
CA LEU A 1109 22.23 3.08 30.96
C LEU A 1109 21.53 2.17 31.96
N GLU A 1110 21.82 0.87 31.95
CA GLU A 1110 21.32 -0.06 32.96
C GLU A 1110 21.89 0.24 34.35
N LEU A 1111 23.18 0.56 34.47
CA LEU A 1111 23.76 1.00 35.75
C LEU A 1111 23.10 2.28 36.27
N ASN A 1112 22.98 3.30 35.42
CA ASN A 1112 22.32 4.55 35.78
C ASN A 1112 20.87 4.32 36.20
N TYR A 1113 20.13 3.43 35.53
CA TYR A 1113 18.76 3.09 35.93
C TYR A 1113 18.69 2.38 37.29
N LEU A 1114 19.68 1.55 37.62
CA LEU A 1114 19.74 0.88 38.93
C LEU A 1114 20.12 1.82 40.08
N THR A 1115 20.87 2.88 39.81
CA THR A 1115 21.44 3.76 40.86
C THR A 1115 20.74 5.10 41.01
N LYS A 1116 19.98 5.57 40.01
CA LYS A 1116 19.48 6.95 39.92
C LYS A 1116 18.32 7.28 40.85
#